data_AF-A0A938V4L1-F1
#
_entry.id   AF-A0A938V4L1-F1
#
_cell.length_a   1.000
_cell.length_b   1.000
_cell.length_c   1.000
_cell.angle_alpha   90.00
_cell.angle_beta   90.00
_cell.angle_gamma   90.00
#
_symmetry.space_group_name_H-M   'P 1'
#
loop_
_entity.id
_entity.type
_entity.pdbx_description
1 polymer ?
#
loop_
_entity_poly.entity_id
_entity_poly.type
_entity_poly.pdbx_seq_one_letter_code
_entity_poly.pdbx_strand_id
1 'polypeptide(L)'
;FSATDAFARSSTVTRDVVYTQRPYRAVLELDKDDYPAGETVKLHAKVTDLDGKPARGIELTCRVDEFGVKSKAVSDDQGVAEFTFTMGNSAATAIIDSPVMPVPLGSVAVRFNLPKPMTSKAEEPPQKQGVQTHLKVTFDKEYMPVEKVIHVDLTDVSGALVASTTIPITKEADDYRSEGTITAPTWGTMLVNLYVAAARKSAVGKKGKLSVKNVGFITEGQHVTLYPDAEATITVHGLKPRVAPGEKVEFEVEVKTRSGQEAALGAALVDQAVISLMDPLEVTPKDHFYNPQRKVISTGGAAVLTWPVVDRNWGEPWRDIAYTNWGFKDPGGMVSAAASGDEITEGEGGGAGFGAGGADATLGGELKMDGGGAGVGGIVAPAGAYKVKASKKSYPMMMMAKEEAKMEDAEAPADEDSAALLAQDAAPDAESGVTRRRGGEDGSDGEGPLPRITIRTKFPETALWEPLLATTSGRSKIAVTFPDAITVQQLTLIASDKVGGLGILRQDVEVRQDLYVQSDFPATLTQGDEVRVAALVRNLSGNKVRLVAEAGASGLVFVGNARHEIDLEDGGSAPVVWTVRADFAGKAEYSISVSGPSFRDEERKTLFVRPLGVPASRQFDGELAAGKPFEARLEADPRASYRTAFLSVSFPNVIPAIEAWKAMDELPLAFVGVYGTASRLLLDCAMLEWGMQGGLPAAELETLRSRVLRAVATLVAVQTEDGAWGWTYLADASQNRSGFRISLYLTAFVLKALAEAAALDVPVDNAAISRGIAFVLGARNDKGLWAAQGAYFWEVNAPEVDMALSAELFSILVQASKALGGVPGNDLLVLKQKMSQFLAARPQEPAAVAHAVTGVLAMSRWASDKTLYEPIEEAVEYLLTLKREGHWEPHWYHAYGGMVELNALILEMLRELKLPKYEGVERELVTWLLSTREAWGAWHNEIGTVNAVRALLAAGAGTKQEKPSKVTVRVNGDVMAEVDVDPADPFLSAARLRSLELTPFLASGTSKVEVEYDGDLAVPVALELKEWGVRKADAKHGPLSVTRRAAPAAGMGEPSEVVVTVAADKAVPHVQVVDRLPSNAEPDTDSLEALVKTGVVSCYLVP
;
A
#
# COMPACT_ATOMS: atom_id res chain seq x y z
N PHE A 1 26.39 21.93 2.98
CA PHE A 1 27.20 22.31 4.15
C PHE A 1 28.16 21.18 4.45
N SER A 2 29.42 21.47 4.76
CA SER A 2 30.37 20.45 5.21
C SER A 2 30.77 20.72 6.65
N ALA A 3 30.73 19.67 7.45
CA ALA A 3 31.34 19.67 8.78
C ALA A 3 32.39 18.56 8.77
N THR A 4 33.59 18.92 9.19
CA THR A 4 34.70 17.97 9.34
C THR A 4 34.88 17.72 10.82
N ASP A 5 34.78 16.47 11.23
CA ASP A 5 35.01 16.11 12.63
C ASP A 5 36.50 16.09 12.96
N ALA A 6 36.81 15.83 14.23
CA ALA A 6 38.17 15.78 14.75
C ALA A 6 39.05 14.65 14.15
N PHE A 7 38.49 13.78 13.30
CA PHE A 7 39.18 12.67 12.62
C PHE A 7 39.38 12.95 11.14
N ALA A 8 39.20 14.21 10.71
CA ALA A 8 39.25 14.63 9.32
C ALA A 8 38.20 13.93 8.43
N ARG A 9 37.12 13.39 9.02
CA ARG A 9 35.99 12.84 8.27
C ARG A 9 35.06 13.98 7.93
N SER A 10 34.80 14.18 6.64
CA SER A 10 33.87 15.20 6.17
C SER A 10 32.49 14.58 5.97
N SER A 11 31.50 15.05 6.74
CA SER A 11 30.11 14.81 6.43
C SER A 11 29.57 16.00 5.64
N THR A 12 29.05 15.72 4.45
CA THR A 12 28.44 16.73 3.58
C THR A 12 26.94 16.59 3.70
N VAL A 13 26.30 17.58 4.32
CA VAL A 13 24.85 17.76 4.18
C VAL A 13 24.62 18.45 2.85
N THR A 14 24.22 17.67 1.86
CA THR A 14 23.68 18.18 0.61
C THR A 14 22.25 18.62 0.90
N ARG A 15 22.00 19.93 0.93
CA ARG A 15 20.64 20.44 0.80
C ARG A 15 20.35 20.56 -0.68
N ASP A 16 19.21 20.04 -1.11
CA ASP A 16 18.68 20.36 -2.43
C ASP A 16 18.33 21.85 -2.45
N VAL A 17 19.21 22.63 -3.08
CA VAL A 17 18.91 24.00 -3.45
C VAL A 17 18.24 23.93 -4.80
N VAL A 18 16.93 24.15 -4.83
CA VAL A 18 16.18 24.24 -6.08
C VAL A 18 16.57 25.54 -6.78
N TYR A 19 17.52 25.47 -7.71
CA TYR A 19 17.76 26.56 -8.65
C TYR A 19 16.57 26.62 -9.62
N THR A 20 15.64 27.53 -9.34
CA THR A 20 14.47 27.74 -10.17
C THR A 20 14.51 29.12 -10.82
N GLN A 21 14.17 29.18 -12.10
CA GLN A 21 13.89 30.43 -12.80
C GLN A 21 12.53 31.04 -12.38
N ARG A 22 11.76 30.33 -11.54
CA ARG A 22 10.46 30.73 -11.02
C ARG A 22 10.53 30.85 -9.49
N PRO A 23 10.99 31.98 -8.93
CA PRO A 23 11.07 32.19 -7.48
C PRO A 23 9.70 32.26 -6.80
N TYR A 24 8.63 32.36 -7.58
CA TYR A 24 7.25 32.42 -7.09
C TYR A 24 6.37 31.42 -7.83
N ARG A 25 5.36 30.91 -7.12
CA ARG A 25 4.24 30.15 -7.69
C ARG A 25 2.97 30.96 -7.48
N ALA A 26 2.03 30.89 -8.43
CA ALA A 26 0.73 31.50 -8.28
C ALA A 26 -0.37 30.46 -8.43
N VAL A 27 -1.30 30.41 -7.47
CA VAL A 27 -2.58 29.74 -7.64
C VAL A 27 -3.60 30.79 -8.04
N LEU A 28 -4.27 30.56 -9.15
CA LEU A 28 -5.29 31.47 -9.69
C LEU A 28 -6.67 30.95 -9.30
N GLU A 29 -7.43 31.76 -8.58
CA GLU A 29 -8.78 31.44 -8.14
C GLU A 29 -9.76 32.45 -8.71
N LEU A 30 -10.75 31.96 -9.43
CA LEU A 30 -11.91 32.73 -9.85
C LEU A 30 -12.95 32.71 -8.73
N ASP A 31 -13.74 33.78 -8.59
CA ASP A 31 -14.82 33.79 -7.59
C ASP A 31 -15.98 32.83 -7.95
N LYS A 32 -16.05 32.40 -9.22
CA LYS A 32 -17.01 31.46 -9.79
C LYS A 32 -16.38 30.60 -10.88
N ASP A 33 -16.96 29.42 -11.10
CA ASP A 33 -16.52 28.49 -12.15
C ASP A 33 -16.92 28.93 -13.56
N ASP A 34 -18.08 29.58 -13.69
CA ASP A 34 -18.60 30.09 -14.96
C ASP A 34 -19.22 31.49 -14.81
N TYR A 35 -19.22 32.26 -15.90
CA TYR A 35 -19.78 33.61 -15.95
C TYR A 35 -20.72 33.81 -17.16
N PRO A 36 -21.88 34.46 -16.97
CA PRO A 36 -22.69 34.96 -18.05
C PRO A 36 -22.12 36.26 -18.62
N ALA A 37 -22.54 36.59 -19.84
CA ALA A 37 -22.19 37.85 -20.50
C ALA A 37 -22.49 39.07 -19.62
N GLY A 38 -21.51 39.97 -19.48
CA GLY A 38 -21.65 41.24 -18.77
C GLY A 38 -21.44 41.17 -17.25
N GLU A 39 -21.24 39.98 -16.66
CA GLU A 39 -20.94 39.86 -15.23
C GLU A 39 -19.50 40.28 -14.91
N THR A 40 -19.26 40.80 -13.69
CA THR A 40 -17.91 41.09 -13.21
C THR A 40 -17.24 39.81 -12.75
N VAL A 41 -16.13 39.47 -13.39
CA VAL A 41 -15.21 38.39 -13.00
C VAL A 41 -14.25 38.92 -11.96
N LYS A 42 -14.12 38.23 -10.82
CA LYS A 42 -13.04 38.47 -9.85
C LYS A 42 -12.04 37.34 -9.90
N LEU A 43 -10.77 37.71 -10.07
CA LEU A 43 -9.65 36.80 -10.13
C LEU A 43 -8.67 37.13 -9.01
N HIS A 44 -8.40 36.15 -8.16
CA HIS A 44 -7.38 36.22 -7.12
C HIS A 44 -6.15 35.45 -7.56
N ALA A 45 -5.00 36.12 -7.59
CA ALA A 45 -3.70 35.48 -7.75
C ALA A 45 -3.05 35.35 -6.36
N LYS A 46 -3.03 34.14 -5.82
CA LYS A 46 -2.34 33.83 -4.56
C LYS A 46 -0.90 33.44 -4.87
N VAL A 47 0.03 34.33 -4.58
CA VAL A 47 1.44 34.16 -4.88
C VAL A 47 2.18 33.69 -3.63
N THR A 48 2.91 32.59 -3.76
CA THR A 48 3.79 32.08 -2.72
C THR A 48 5.23 32.02 -3.21
N ASP A 49 6.17 32.06 -2.28
CA ASP A 49 7.55 31.69 -2.54
C ASP A 49 7.70 30.16 -2.63
N LEU A 50 8.95 29.69 -2.74
CA LEU A 50 9.30 28.28 -2.87
C LEU A 50 9.08 27.47 -1.59
N ASP A 51 9.01 28.13 -0.43
CA ASP A 51 8.73 27.51 0.86
C ASP A 51 7.21 27.49 1.16
N GLY A 52 6.38 27.90 0.19
CA GLY A 52 4.93 27.97 0.33
C GLY A 52 4.44 29.15 1.17
N LYS A 53 5.30 30.11 1.51
CA LYS A 53 4.91 31.30 2.27
C LYS A 53 4.35 32.37 1.34
N PRO A 54 3.37 33.19 1.80
CA PRO A 54 2.83 34.28 0.98
C PRO A 54 3.87 35.31 0.53
N ALA A 55 3.96 35.55 -0.77
CA ALA A 55 4.88 36.52 -1.38
C ALA A 55 4.22 37.91 -1.46
N ARG A 56 4.67 38.83 -0.62
CA ARG A 56 4.08 40.17 -0.43
C ARG A 56 4.70 41.22 -1.34
N GLY A 57 3.91 42.19 -1.80
CA GLY A 57 4.41 43.34 -2.54
C GLY A 57 4.85 43.02 -3.98
N ILE A 58 4.43 41.89 -4.54
CA ILE A 58 4.77 41.49 -5.92
C ILE A 58 3.82 42.18 -6.88
N GLU A 59 4.37 42.98 -7.81
CA GLU A 59 3.58 43.59 -8.89
C GLU A 59 3.23 42.53 -9.93
N LEU A 60 1.94 42.41 -10.23
CA LEU A 60 1.38 41.45 -11.18
C LEU A 60 0.54 42.17 -12.23
N THR A 61 0.53 41.64 -13.44
CA THR A 61 -0.33 42.13 -14.54
C THR A 61 -1.24 41.01 -14.99
N CYS A 62 -2.56 41.20 -14.89
CA CYS A 62 -3.54 40.33 -15.50
C CYS A 62 -3.82 40.78 -16.94
N ARG A 63 -3.83 39.81 -17.87
CA ARG A 63 -4.18 40.02 -19.27
C ARG A 63 -5.22 38.99 -19.70
N VAL A 64 -6.29 39.45 -20.34
CA VAL A 64 -7.32 38.61 -20.98
C VAL A 64 -7.45 39.08 -22.42
N ASP A 65 -6.79 38.38 -23.34
CA ASP A 65 -6.61 38.85 -24.73
C ASP A 65 -7.94 38.90 -25.48
N GLU A 66 -8.81 37.92 -25.25
CA GLU A 66 -10.12 37.80 -25.90
C GLU A 66 -11.04 38.98 -25.58
N PHE A 67 -10.86 39.60 -24.41
CA PHE A 67 -11.63 40.75 -23.95
C PHE A 67 -10.84 42.07 -24.01
N GLY A 68 -9.58 42.03 -24.45
CA GLY A 68 -8.70 43.21 -24.47
C GLY A 68 -8.42 43.79 -23.08
N VAL A 69 -8.52 42.98 -22.02
CA VAL A 69 -8.32 43.42 -20.64
C VAL A 69 -6.84 43.39 -20.29
N LYS A 70 -6.33 44.47 -19.70
CA LYS A 70 -5.00 44.50 -19.08
C LYS A 70 -5.05 45.34 -17.80
N SER A 71 -4.81 44.72 -16.65
CA SER A 71 -4.88 45.38 -15.34
C SER A 71 -3.69 44.99 -14.46
N LYS A 72 -3.30 45.87 -13.55
CA LYS A 72 -2.19 45.67 -12.62
C LYS A 72 -2.68 45.63 -11.19
N ALA A 73 -2.10 44.76 -10.37
CA ALA A 73 -2.35 44.66 -8.94
C ALA A 73 -1.05 44.28 -8.21
N VAL A 74 -0.98 44.56 -6.92
CA VAL A 74 0.15 44.23 -6.06
C VAL A 74 -0.34 43.25 -5.00
N SER A 75 0.43 42.20 -4.71
CA SER A 75 0.06 41.23 -3.67
C SER A 75 0.11 41.84 -2.26
N ASP A 76 -0.90 41.52 -1.44
CA ASP A 76 -1.04 42.00 -0.06
C ASP A 76 -0.20 41.19 0.97
N ASP A 77 -0.44 41.40 2.27
CA ASP A 77 0.24 40.68 3.36
C ASP A 77 -0.05 39.17 3.38
N GLN A 78 -1.11 38.72 2.71
CA GLN A 78 -1.46 37.33 2.51
C GLN A 78 -1.02 36.81 1.13
N GLY A 79 -0.23 37.59 0.39
CA GLY A 79 0.28 37.22 -0.92
C GLY A 79 -0.79 37.23 -2.01
N VAL A 80 -1.92 37.89 -1.81
CA VAL A 80 -3.05 37.89 -2.74
C VAL A 80 -3.10 39.18 -3.54
N ALA A 81 -3.19 39.07 -4.86
CA ALA A 81 -3.50 40.19 -5.75
C ALA A 81 -4.87 39.97 -6.42
N GLU A 82 -5.77 40.94 -6.26
CA GLU A 82 -7.12 40.89 -6.84
C GLU A 82 -7.19 41.65 -8.17
N PHE A 83 -7.83 41.03 -9.16
CA PHE A 83 -8.14 41.61 -10.46
C PHE A 83 -9.64 41.51 -10.74
N THR A 84 -10.20 42.53 -11.38
CA THR A 84 -11.61 42.54 -11.79
C THR A 84 -11.74 42.94 -13.25
N PHE A 85 -12.60 42.24 -14.00
CA PHE A 85 -12.95 42.61 -15.38
C PHE A 85 -14.36 42.13 -15.74
N THR A 86 -14.90 42.61 -16.86
CA THR A 86 -16.25 42.26 -17.30
C THR A 86 -16.21 41.08 -18.28
N MET A 87 -17.07 40.09 -18.07
CA MET A 87 -17.18 38.90 -18.91
C MET A 87 -17.75 39.24 -20.30
N GLY A 88 -17.10 38.75 -21.35
CA GLY A 88 -17.58 38.84 -22.73
C GLY A 88 -18.63 37.77 -23.10
N ASN A 89 -18.91 37.63 -24.39
CA ASN A 89 -19.91 36.67 -24.92
C ASN A 89 -19.30 35.30 -25.30
N SER A 90 -18.11 34.98 -24.81
CA SER A 90 -17.38 33.75 -25.12
C SER A 90 -16.43 33.41 -23.97
N ALA A 91 -15.96 32.17 -23.90
CA ALA A 91 -14.91 31.80 -22.96
C ALA A 91 -13.61 32.58 -23.28
N ALA A 92 -12.76 32.76 -22.26
CA ALA A 92 -11.49 33.46 -22.39
C ALA A 92 -10.43 32.87 -21.47
N THR A 93 -9.17 33.31 -21.61
CA THR A 93 -8.08 32.89 -20.73
C THR A 93 -7.48 34.10 -20.02
N ALA A 94 -7.51 34.11 -18.70
CA ALA A 94 -6.82 35.11 -17.91
C ALA A 94 -5.38 34.65 -17.63
N ILE A 95 -4.41 35.49 -17.96
CA ILE A 95 -2.97 35.22 -17.83
C ILE A 95 -2.38 36.21 -16.84
N ILE A 96 -1.62 35.73 -15.85
CA ILE A 96 -0.92 36.58 -14.88
C ILE A 96 0.57 36.65 -15.22
N ASP A 97 1.02 37.84 -15.60
CA ASP A 97 2.41 38.17 -15.86
C ASP A 97 3.05 38.84 -14.64
N SER A 98 4.37 38.68 -14.48
CA SER A 98 5.17 39.37 -13.46
C SER A 98 6.38 40.03 -14.11
N PRO A 99 6.74 41.28 -13.75
CA PRO A 99 7.89 41.96 -14.32
C PRO A 99 9.24 41.32 -13.91
N VAL A 100 9.23 40.48 -12.87
CA VAL A 100 10.43 39.77 -12.39
C VAL A 100 10.56 38.35 -12.95
N MET A 101 9.62 37.91 -13.81
CA MET A 101 9.70 36.60 -14.47
C MET A 101 9.53 36.72 -16.00
N PRO A 102 10.31 35.97 -16.79
CA PRO A 102 10.19 35.97 -18.25
C PRO A 102 8.99 35.16 -18.78
N VAL A 103 8.35 34.35 -17.94
CA VAL A 103 7.22 33.46 -18.28
C VAL A 103 6.04 33.82 -17.37
N PRO A 104 4.78 33.75 -17.84
CA PRO A 104 3.61 33.98 -16.99
C PRO A 104 3.63 33.11 -15.73
N LEU A 105 3.19 33.67 -14.60
CA LEU A 105 3.07 32.97 -13.32
C LEU A 105 2.00 31.88 -13.36
N GLY A 106 0.97 32.06 -14.18
CA GLY A 106 -0.09 31.11 -14.40
C GLY A 106 -1.15 31.65 -15.36
N SER A 107 -2.03 30.76 -15.79
CA SER A 107 -3.24 31.11 -16.53
C SER A 107 -4.44 30.31 -16.03
N VAL A 108 -5.64 30.87 -16.19
CA VAL A 108 -6.89 30.21 -15.83
C VAL A 108 -7.93 30.44 -16.91
N ALA A 109 -8.65 29.38 -17.28
CA ALA A 109 -9.76 29.47 -18.20
C ALA A 109 -10.97 30.11 -17.51
N VAL A 110 -11.47 31.20 -18.09
CA VAL A 110 -12.69 31.90 -17.68
C VAL A 110 -13.81 31.37 -18.55
N ARG A 111 -14.63 30.48 -17.99
CA ARG A 111 -15.68 29.78 -18.75
C ARG A 111 -16.91 30.64 -18.94
N PHE A 112 -17.44 30.63 -20.15
CA PHE A 112 -18.68 31.31 -20.51
C PHE A 112 -19.85 30.36 -20.38
N ASN A 113 -20.90 30.82 -19.70
CA ASN A 113 -22.15 30.07 -19.58
C ASN A 113 -23.33 30.95 -19.98
N LEU A 114 -24.36 30.35 -20.58
CA LEU A 114 -25.62 31.03 -20.81
C LEU A 114 -26.29 31.30 -19.44
N PRO A 115 -27.15 32.33 -19.33
CA PRO A 115 -27.86 32.61 -18.08
C PRO A 115 -28.60 31.36 -17.59
N LYS A 116 -28.24 30.87 -16.39
CA LYS A 116 -28.88 29.69 -15.80
C LYS A 116 -30.36 30.00 -15.52
N PRO A 117 -31.27 29.03 -15.71
CA PRO A 117 -32.69 29.17 -15.39
C PRO A 117 -32.98 29.58 -13.93
N MET A 118 -32.11 29.14 -13.02
CA MET A 118 -32.14 29.39 -11.59
C MET A 118 -30.70 29.57 -11.12
N THR A 119 -30.46 30.54 -10.25
CA THR A 119 -29.16 30.81 -9.64
C THR A 119 -29.32 30.94 -8.13
N SER A 120 -28.34 30.42 -7.38
CA SER A 120 -28.35 30.46 -5.91
C SER A 120 -27.05 31.03 -5.37
N LYS A 121 -27.13 31.69 -4.22
CA LYS A 121 -25.97 32.25 -3.51
C LYS A 121 -26.16 32.08 -2.00
N ALA A 122 -25.25 31.37 -1.36
CA ALA A 122 -25.11 31.37 0.09
C ALA A 122 -24.50 32.70 0.55
N GLU A 123 -25.14 33.36 1.52
CA GLU A 123 -24.58 34.54 2.16
C GLU A 123 -23.55 34.11 3.20
N GLU A 124 -22.29 34.52 2.97
CA GLU A 124 -21.09 34.19 3.74
C GLU A 124 -20.86 32.67 3.95
N PRO A 125 -19.63 32.14 3.72
CA PRO A 125 -19.38 30.73 4.01
C PRO A 125 -19.62 30.48 5.50
N PRO A 126 -20.44 29.49 5.88
CA PRO A 126 -20.75 29.23 7.27
C PRO A 126 -19.50 28.85 8.04
N GLN A 127 -19.27 29.53 9.16
CA GLN A 127 -18.02 29.38 9.87
C GLN A 127 -17.93 28.08 10.67
N LYS A 128 -19.05 27.40 10.96
CA LYS A 128 -19.11 26.21 11.82
C LYS A 128 -20.29 25.27 11.49
N GLN A 129 -20.13 23.98 11.79
CA GLN A 129 -21.23 23.00 11.80
C GLN A 129 -22.44 23.49 12.62
N GLY A 130 -23.66 23.25 12.12
CA GLY A 130 -24.90 23.61 12.80
C GLY A 130 -25.31 25.08 12.70
N VAL A 131 -24.53 25.93 12.03
CA VAL A 131 -24.89 27.33 11.77
C VAL A 131 -25.88 27.41 10.60
N GLN A 132 -26.93 28.22 10.76
CA GLN A 132 -27.87 28.53 9.68
C GLN A 132 -27.17 29.36 8.60
N THR A 133 -27.16 28.85 7.37
CA THR A 133 -26.64 29.55 6.19
C THR A 133 -27.81 30.07 5.39
N HIS A 134 -27.85 31.39 5.14
CA HIS A 134 -28.89 32.00 4.32
C HIS A 134 -28.61 31.76 2.84
N LEU A 135 -29.63 31.31 2.11
CA LEU A 135 -29.60 31.06 0.69
C LEU A 135 -30.54 32.05 0.00
N LYS A 136 -29.98 32.79 -0.95
CA LYS A 136 -30.73 33.63 -1.87
C LYS A 136 -30.79 32.96 -3.22
N VAL A 137 -32.01 32.77 -3.74
CA VAL A 137 -32.26 32.14 -5.05
C VAL A 137 -33.01 33.10 -5.95
N THR A 138 -32.53 33.23 -7.18
CA THR A 138 -33.11 34.05 -8.24
C THR A 138 -33.40 33.22 -9.48
N PHE A 139 -34.43 33.60 -10.22
CA PHE A 139 -34.85 32.94 -11.45
C PHE A 139 -34.55 33.83 -12.65
N ASP A 140 -34.20 33.21 -13.78
CA ASP A 140 -34.12 33.95 -15.04
C ASP A 140 -35.54 34.37 -15.50
N LYS A 141 -35.64 35.56 -16.11
CA LYS A 141 -36.93 36.16 -16.50
C LYS A 141 -37.70 35.33 -17.52
N GLU A 142 -37.05 34.46 -18.29
CA GLU A 142 -37.72 33.58 -19.24
C GLU A 142 -38.40 32.39 -18.58
N TYR A 143 -38.16 32.14 -17.28
CA TYR A 143 -38.67 30.97 -16.58
C TYR A 143 -39.71 31.38 -15.54
N MET A 144 -40.66 30.47 -15.33
CA MET A 144 -41.71 30.61 -14.34
C MET A 144 -41.76 29.33 -13.51
N PRO A 145 -41.36 29.35 -12.22
CA PRO A 145 -41.57 28.21 -11.34
C PRO A 145 -43.07 27.90 -11.25
N VAL A 146 -43.42 26.62 -11.35
CA VAL A 146 -44.79 26.13 -11.23
C VAL A 146 -45.12 25.70 -9.79
N GLU A 147 -44.10 25.42 -8.99
CA GLU A 147 -44.20 25.11 -7.57
C GLU A 147 -44.10 26.37 -6.72
N LYS A 148 -44.53 26.27 -5.46
CA LYS A 148 -44.46 27.36 -4.47
C LYS A 148 -43.19 27.32 -3.62
N VAL A 149 -42.38 26.27 -3.77
CA VAL A 149 -41.18 26.03 -2.99
C VAL A 149 -40.06 25.52 -3.89
N ILE A 150 -38.82 25.74 -3.48
CA ILE A 150 -37.62 25.14 -4.03
C ILE A 150 -37.22 24.01 -3.08
N HIS A 151 -36.97 22.82 -3.61
CA HIS A 151 -36.43 21.71 -2.85
C HIS A 151 -34.92 21.87 -2.70
N VAL A 152 -34.40 21.65 -1.50
CA VAL A 152 -32.97 21.85 -1.18
C VAL A 152 -32.41 20.64 -0.47
N ASP A 153 -31.40 20.02 -1.06
CA ASP A 153 -30.71 18.85 -0.54
C ASP A 153 -29.25 19.17 -0.22
N LEU A 154 -28.78 18.77 0.95
CA LEU A 154 -27.38 18.89 1.36
C LEU A 154 -26.72 17.53 1.30
N THR A 155 -25.66 17.42 0.50
CA THR A 155 -24.88 16.20 0.33
C THR A 155 -23.47 16.41 0.84
N ASP A 156 -22.94 15.52 1.66
CA ASP A 156 -21.55 15.61 2.12
C ASP A 156 -20.53 15.04 1.11
N VAL A 157 -19.24 15.06 1.45
CA VAL A 157 -18.16 14.55 0.59
C VAL A 157 -18.23 13.04 0.31
N SER A 158 -19.01 12.27 1.08
CA SER A 158 -19.23 10.85 0.83
C SER A 158 -20.33 10.60 -0.22
N GLY A 159 -21.10 11.63 -0.57
CA GLY A 159 -22.29 11.50 -1.40
C GLY A 159 -23.56 11.21 -0.61
N ALA A 160 -23.52 11.18 0.73
CA ALA A 160 -24.69 10.97 1.57
C ALA A 160 -25.54 12.24 1.70
N LEU A 161 -26.87 12.09 1.58
CA LEU A 161 -27.82 13.16 1.91
C LEU A 161 -27.87 13.37 3.42
N VAL A 162 -27.33 14.48 3.90
CA VAL A 162 -27.23 14.78 5.34
C VAL A 162 -28.38 15.67 5.83
N ALA A 163 -28.98 16.47 4.96
CA ALA A 163 -30.17 17.26 5.27
C ALA A 163 -30.99 17.55 4.00
N SER A 164 -32.29 17.73 4.16
CA SER A 164 -33.19 18.18 3.10
C SER A 164 -34.19 19.20 3.67
N THR A 165 -34.50 20.24 2.92
CA THR A 165 -35.44 21.31 3.31
C THR A 165 -36.11 21.92 2.08
N THR A 166 -37.01 22.88 2.30
CA THR A 166 -37.65 23.65 1.22
C THR A 166 -37.56 25.15 1.49
N ILE A 167 -37.43 25.94 0.42
CA ILE A 167 -37.42 27.40 0.49
C ILE A 167 -38.64 27.95 -0.26
N PRO A 168 -39.47 28.83 0.35
CA PRO A 168 -40.65 29.39 -0.30
C PRO A 168 -40.29 30.32 -1.46
N ILE A 169 -41.06 30.24 -2.54
CA ILE A 169 -40.95 31.12 -3.70
C ILE A 169 -41.98 32.24 -3.59
N THR A 170 -41.51 33.48 -3.69
CA THR A 170 -42.34 34.68 -3.70
C THR A 170 -42.32 35.30 -5.09
N LYS A 171 -43.50 35.66 -5.60
CA LYS A 171 -43.64 36.36 -6.88
C LYS A 171 -43.61 37.86 -6.65
N GLU A 172 -42.70 38.56 -7.32
CA GLU A 172 -42.54 40.01 -7.25
C GLU A 172 -42.68 40.61 -8.66
N ALA A 173 -43.82 41.22 -8.97
CA ALA A 173 -44.15 41.73 -10.31
C ALA A 173 -43.99 40.66 -11.42
N ASP A 174 -43.01 40.82 -12.31
CA ASP A 174 -42.68 39.90 -13.42
C ASP A 174 -41.55 38.90 -13.06
N ASP A 175 -41.07 38.92 -11.82
CA ASP A 175 -39.90 38.20 -11.32
C ASP A 175 -40.27 37.21 -10.20
N TYR A 176 -39.38 36.25 -9.93
CA TYR A 176 -39.52 35.29 -8.83
C TYR A 176 -38.27 35.34 -7.95
N ARG A 177 -38.47 35.38 -6.64
CA ARG A 177 -37.38 35.38 -5.64
C ARG A 177 -37.68 34.38 -4.54
N SER A 178 -36.63 33.83 -3.97
CA SER A 178 -36.73 32.89 -2.88
C SER A 178 -35.55 33.10 -1.92
N GLU A 179 -35.85 33.11 -0.63
CA GLU A 179 -34.87 33.26 0.43
C GLU A 179 -35.22 32.30 1.58
N GLY A 180 -34.22 31.62 2.11
CA GLY A 180 -34.39 30.74 3.26
C GLY A 180 -33.05 30.21 3.77
N THR A 181 -33.11 29.41 4.82
CA THR A 181 -31.91 28.97 5.53
C THR A 181 -31.71 27.47 5.43
N ILE A 182 -30.47 27.04 5.27
CA ILE A 182 -30.06 25.64 5.44
C ILE A 182 -29.24 25.49 6.72
N THR A 183 -29.36 24.35 7.39
CA THR A 183 -28.54 24.01 8.56
C THR A 183 -27.87 22.67 8.29
N ALA A 184 -26.54 22.68 8.26
CA ALA A 184 -25.77 21.47 8.06
C ALA A 184 -25.54 20.75 9.39
N PRO A 185 -25.89 19.44 9.50
CA PRO A 185 -25.73 18.70 10.74
C PRO A 185 -24.30 18.22 10.98
N THR A 186 -23.39 18.33 10.00
CA THR A 186 -21.97 17.95 10.09
C THR A 186 -21.04 19.02 9.52
N TRP A 187 -19.73 18.85 9.62
CA TRP A 187 -18.71 19.74 9.04
C TRP A 187 -18.12 19.15 7.75
N GLY A 188 -17.32 19.94 7.03
CA GLY A 188 -16.74 19.58 5.74
C GLY A 188 -17.35 20.36 4.58
N THR A 189 -16.90 20.05 3.37
CA THR A 189 -17.47 20.63 2.14
C THR A 189 -18.74 19.88 1.77
N MET A 190 -19.85 20.60 1.67
CA MET A 190 -21.15 20.07 1.29
C MET A 190 -21.59 20.62 -0.05
N LEU A 191 -22.30 19.82 -0.84
CA LEU A 191 -23.01 20.26 -2.02
C LEU A 191 -24.46 20.57 -1.63
N VAL A 192 -24.88 21.81 -1.87
CA VAL A 192 -26.28 22.24 -1.76
C VAL A 192 -26.90 22.13 -3.14
N ASN A 193 -27.83 21.19 -3.32
CA ASN A 193 -28.58 20.99 -4.54
C ASN A 193 -29.96 21.62 -4.41
N LEU A 194 -30.37 22.41 -5.40
CA LEU A 194 -31.66 23.06 -5.47
C LEU A 194 -32.40 22.59 -6.72
N TYR A 195 -33.68 22.24 -6.60
CA TYR A 195 -34.49 21.89 -7.75
C TYR A 195 -35.95 22.33 -7.58
N VAL A 196 -36.57 22.67 -8.70
CA VAL A 196 -37.98 23.09 -8.76
C VAL A 196 -38.53 22.88 -10.16
N ALA A 197 -39.80 22.49 -10.28
CA ALA A 197 -40.47 22.45 -11.56
C ALA A 197 -40.76 23.88 -12.07
N ALA A 198 -40.45 24.14 -13.34
CA ALA A 198 -40.65 25.41 -14.00
C ALA A 198 -41.06 25.25 -15.48
N ALA A 199 -41.58 26.33 -16.05
CA ALA A 199 -41.92 26.41 -17.47
C ALA A 199 -41.29 27.65 -18.11
N ARG A 200 -40.82 27.54 -19.36
CA ARG A 200 -40.36 28.70 -20.13
C ARG A 200 -41.56 29.53 -20.57
N LYS A 201 -41.58 30.83 -20.27
CA LYS A 201 -42.66 31.76 -20.63
C LYS A 201 -42.99 31.73 -22.13
N SER A 202 -41.98 31.58 -23.00
CA SER A 202 -42.19 31.46 -24.46
C SER A 202 -42.84 30.14 -24.89
N ALA A 203 -42.71 29.05 -24.12
CA ALA A 203 -43.29 27.75 -24.41
C ALA A 203 -44.74 27.55 -23.89
N VAL A 204 -45.22 28.43 -23.00
CA VAL A 204 -46.58 28.36 -22.43
C VAL A 204 -47.63 29.07 -23.31
N GLY A 205 -47.18 29.92 -24.24
CA GLY A 205 -48.03 30.65 -25.20
C GLY A 205 -48.97 31.67 -24.54
N LYS A 206 -49.64 32.51 -25.36
CA LYS A 206 -50.52 33.60 -24.87
C LYS A 206 -51.75 33.14 -24.05
N LYS A 207 -52.08 31.84 -24.08
CA LYS A 207 -53.23 31.25 -23.35
C LYS A 207 -52.85 30.66 -21.99
N GLY A 208 -51.57 30.66 -21.58
CA GLY A 208 -51.18 30.33 -20.21
C GLY A 208 -51.32 28.85 -19.80
N LYS A 209 -51.48 27.91 -20.74
CA LYS A 209 -51.81 26.52 -20.40
C LYS A 209 -50.55 25.69 -20.14
N LEU A 210 -50.33 25.35 -18.87
CA LEU A 210 -49.29 24.40 -18.45
C LEU A 210 -49.66 22.98 -18.91
N SER A 211 -48.65 22.20 -19.30
CA SER A 211 -48.77 20.81 -19.75
C SER A 211 -47.48 20.04 -19.47
N VAL A 212 -47.54 18.72 -19.47
CA VAL A 212 -46.35 17.85 -19.37
C VAL A 212 -45.31 18.06 -20.48
N LYS A 213 -45.64 18.79 -21.56
CA LYS A 213 -44.71 19.07 -22.67
C LYS A 213 -43.91 20.37 -22.48
N ASN A 214 -44.31 21.25 -21.56
CA ASN A 214 -43.71 22.57 -21.38
C ASN A 214 -43.38 22.91 -19.92
N VAL A 215 -43.51 21.93 -19.02
CA VAL A 215 -43.06 21.98 -17.62
C VAL A 215 -41.93 20.96 -17.47
N GLY A 216 -40.85 21.35 -16.81
CA GLY A 216 -39.72 20.48 -16.48
C GLY A 216 -38.98 20.97 -15.23
N PHE A 217 -38.03 20.19 -14.71
CA PHE A 217 -37.22 20.62 -13.57
C PHE A 217 -36.10 21.55 -14.02
N ILE A 218 -35.89 22.62 -13.25
CA ILE A 218 -34.68 23.43 -13.30
C ILE A 218 -33.90 23.19 -12.01
N THR A 219 -32.57 23.09 -12.14
CA THR A 219 -31.67 22.74 -11.04
C THR A 219 -30.57 23.78 -10.88
N GLU A 220 -30.04 23.88 -9.66
CA GLU A 220 -28.85 24.67 -9.33
C GLU A 220 -28.08 23.96 -8.21
N GLY A 221 -26.76 24.14 -8.15
CA GLY A 221 -25.92 23.57 -7.12
C GLY A 221 -24.80 24.53 -6.70
N GLN A 222 -24.47 24.55 -5.40
CA GLN A 222 -23.30 25.28 -4.90
C GLN A 222 -22.63 24.54 -3.74
N HIS A 223 -21.32 24.73 -3.58
CA HIS A 223 -20.59 24.18 -2.45
C HIS A 223 -20.59 25.13 -1.26
N VAL A 224 -20.73 24.55 -0.07
CA VAL A 224 -20.67 25.25 1.22
C VAL A 224 -19.68 24.50 2.11
N THR A 225 -18.62 25.18 2.56
CA THR A 225 -17.61 24.59 3.45
C THR A 225 -17.89 24.98 4.89
N LEU A 226 -17.97 23.98 5.76
CA LEU A 226 -18.22 24.14 7.19
C LEU A 226 -17.00 23.67 7.97
N TYR A 227 -16.54 24.47 8.93
CA TYR A 227 -15.42 24.07 9.78
C TYR A 227 -15.90 23.32 11.03
N PRO A 228 -15.11 22.35 11.50
CA PRO A 228 -15.38 21.65 12.74
C PRO A 228 -15.28 22.61 13.95
N ASP A 229 -16.11 22.38 14.96
CA ASP A 229 -16.10 23.10 16.25
C ASP A 229 -15.95 22.13 17.44
N ALA A 230 -15.15 21.08 17.25
CA ALA A 230 -15.13 19.90 18.12
C ALA A 230 -13.72 19.34 18.36
N GLU A 231 -12.66 20.13 18.26
CA GLU A 231 -11.31 19.66 18.62
C GLU A 231 -11.25 19.24 20.09
N ALA A 232 -10.82 18.01 20.35
CA ALA A 232 -10.49 17.58 21.70
C ALA A 232 -9.15 18.21 22.10
N THR A 233 -9.10 18.85 23.27
CA THR A 233 -7.86 19.42 23.80
C THR A 233 -7.22 18.41 24.74
N ILE A 234 -5.93 18.12 24.54
CA ILE A 234 -5.14 17.25 25.41
C ILE A 234 -4.15 18.12 26.19
N THR A 235 -4.14 17.97 27.52
CA THR A 235 -3.19 18.64 28.42
C THR A 235 -2.44 17.58 29.23
N VAL A 236 -1.14 17.76 29.39
CA VAL A 236 -0.29 16.85 30.18
C VAL A 236 0.18 17.56 31.45
N HIS A 237 -0.02 16.91 32.58
CA HIS A 237 0.35 17.41 33.91
C HIS A 237 1.41 16.50 34.55
N GLY A 238 2.46 17.09 35.11
CA GLY A 238 3.49 16.35 35.86
C GLY A 238 4.60 15.70 35.02
N LEU A 239 4.57 15.81 33.69
CA LEU A 239 5.66 15.36 32.82
C LEU A 239 6.82 16.36 32.83
N LYS A 240 8.01 15.91 33.23
CA LYS A 240 9.22 16.73 33.22
C LYS A 240 9.75 16.88 31.78
N PRO A 241 10.31 18.04 31.38
CA PRO A 241 10.94 18.20 30.07
C PRO A 241 12.28 17.47 29.95
N ARG A 242 12.88 17.07 31.09
CA ARG A 242 14.16 16.36 31.17
C ARG A 242 14.06 15.23 32.19
N VAL A 243 14.64 14.09 31.84
CA VAL A 243 14.65 12.87 32.65
C VAL A 243 16.01 12.19 32.57
N ALA A 244 16.36 11.39 33.58
CA ALA A 244 17.55 10.55 33.54
C ALA A 244 17.31 9.24 32.76
N PRO A 245 18.37 8.61 32.21
CA PRO A 245 18.30 7.26 31.65
C PRO A 245 17.63 6.28 32.62
N GLY A 246 16.60 5.55 32.16
CA GLY A 246 15.89 4.56 32.98
C GLY A 246 14.95 5.15 34.05
N GLU A 247 14.77 6.47 34.11
CA GLU A 247 13.88 7.11 35.09
C GLU A 247 12.43 6.68 34.87
N LYS A 248 11.76 6.28 35.97
CA LYS A 248 10.33 6.02 35.97
C LYS A 248 9.58 7.30 36.23
N VAL A 249 8.69 7.67 35.32
CA VAL A 249 7.89 8.89 35.41
C VAL A 249 6.41 8.51 35.34
N GLU A 250 5.64 9.06 36.28
CA GLU A 250 4.18 9.03 36.26
C GLU A 250 3.67 10.44 35.96
N PHE A 251 2.75 10.57 35.02
CA PHE A 251 2.11 11.82 34.64
C PHE A 251 0.62 11.63 34.37
N GLU A 252 -0.15 12.71 34.46
CA GLU A 252 -1.59 12.72 34.21
C GLU A 252 -1.89 13.40 32.88
N VAL A 253 -2.78 12.80 32.10
CA VAL A 253 -3.32 13.35 30.86
C VAL A 253 -4.77 13.76 31.10
N GLU A 254 -5.10 14.99 30.74
CA GLU A 254 -6.45 15.53 30.76
C GLU A 254 -6.92 15.81 29.32
N VAL A 255 -8.00 15.15 28.94
CA VAL A 255 -8.69 15.31 27.65
C VAL A 255 -9.98 16.07 27.89
N LYS A 256 -10.09 17.25 27.28
CA LYS A 256 -11.29 18.08 27.31
C LYS A 256 -11.99 17.99 25.96
N THR A 257 -13.17 17.39 25.95
CA THR A 257 -14.02 17.27 24.77
C THR A 257 -15.27 18.12 24.89
N ARG A 258 -15.95 18.40 23.77
CA ARG A 258 -17.20 19.16 23.75
C ARG A 258 -18.34 18.43 24.48
N SER A 259 -18.35 17.10 24.39
CA SER A 259 -19.38 16.25 25.00
C SER A 259 -19.28 16.19 26.53
N GLY A 260 -18.13 16.54 27.11
CA GLY A 260 -17.84 16.34 28.53
C GLY A 260 -17.85 14.86 28.95
N GLN A 261 -17.82 13.94 27.97
CA GLN A 261 -17.85 12.49 28.17
C GLN A 261 -16.45 11.86 28.12
N GLU A 262 -16.38 10.57 28.47
CA GLU A 262 -15.18 9.74 28.33
C GLU A 262 -14.67 9.75 26.89
N ALA A 263 -13.36 9.98 26.75
CA ALA A 263 -12.62 9.85 25.50
C ALA A 263 -11.75 8.58 25.52
N ALA A 264 -11.56 7.98 24.35
CA ALA A 264 -10.51 7.00 24.12
C ALA A 264 -9.18 7.73 23.94
N LEU A 265 -8.13 7.30 24.64
CA LEU A 265 -6.79 7.89 24.58
C LEU A 265 -5.77 6.84 24.13
N GLY A 266 -5.07 7.08 23.03
CA GLY A 266 -3.84 6.37 22.69
C GLY A 266 -2.61 7.16 23.14
N ALA A 267 -1.57 6.45 23.58
CA ALA A 267 -0.31 7.05 23.99
C ALA A 267 0.89 6.26 23.45
N ALA A 268 1.87 6.97 22.91
CA ALA A 268 3.14 6.40 22.48
C ALA A 268 4.31 7.29 22.90
N LEU A 269 5.43 6.69 23.30
CA LEU A 269 6.68 7.39 23.57
C LEU A 269 7.75 6.76 22.69
N VAL A 270 8.21 7.50 21.69
CA VAL A 270 9.07 7.00 20.60
C VAL A 270 10.29 7.89 20.46
N ASP A 271 11.46 7.30 20.16
CA ASP A 271 12.68 8.05 19.90
C ASP A 271 12.51 8.96 18.66
N GLN A 272 12.90 10.23 18.78
CA GLN A 272 12.82 11.18 17.68
C GLN A 272 13.67 10.77 16.48
N ALA A 273 14.75 10.00 16.67
CA ALA A 273 15.55 9.48 15.56
C ALA A 273 14.71 8.57 14.65
N VAL A 274 13.79 7.79 15.21
CA VAL A 274 12.86 6.93 14.44
C VAL A 274 11.85 7.79 13.70
N ILE A 275 11.27 8.79 14.38
CA ILE A 275 10.30 9.72 13.77
C ILE A 275 10.94 10.53 12.64
N SER A 276 12.23 10.86 12.75
CA SER A 276 12.96 11.62 11.73
C SER A 276 13.15 10.89 10.40
N LEU A 277 12.90 9.58 10.36
CA LEU A 277 12.87 8.80 9.12
C LEU A 277 11.57 9.01 8.32
N MET A 278 10.54 9.61 8.93
CA MET A 278 9.28 9.94 8.27
C MET A 278 9.43 11.18 7.37
N ASP A 279 8.57 11.29 6.34
CA ASP A 279 8.55 12.46 5.46
C ASP A 279 8.23 13.72 6.28
N PRO A 280 9.15 14.72 6.35
CA PRO A 280 8.90 15.95 7.10
C PRO A 280 7.75 16.80 6.52
N LEU A 281 7.27 16.49 5.30
CA LEU A 281 6.14 17.14 4.65
C LEU A 281 4.82 16.37 4.84
N GLU A 282 4.81 15.28 5.61
CA GLU A 282 3.59 14.53 5.89
C GLU A 282 2.58 15.39 6.68
N VAL A 283 1.38 15.56 6.09
CA VAL A 283 0.28 16.29 6.71
C VAL A 283 -0.23 15.47 7.91
N THR A 284 -0.33 16.09 9.09
CA THR A 284 -0.75 15.32 10.28
C THR A 284 -2.18 14.79 10.10
N PRO A 285 -2.52 13.63 10.70
CA PRO A 285 -3.90 13.12 10.66
C PRO A 285 -4.92 14.13 11.17
N LYS A 286 -4.54 14.96 12.16
CA LYS A 286 -5.36 16.06 12.68
C LYS A 286 -5.60 17.12 11.60
N ASP A 287 -4.56 17.54 10.91
CA ASP A 287 -4.66 18.55 9.85
C ASP A 287 -5.49 18.02 8.67
N HIS A 288 -5.34 16.75 8.30
CA HIS A 288 -6.19 16.14 7.27
C HIS A 288 -7.66 16.03 7.71
N PHE A 289 -7.91 15.78 9.00
CA PHE A 289 -9.26 15.61 9.54
C PHE A 289 -10.00 16.95 9.75
N TYR A 290 -9.30 17.99 10.22
CA TYR A 290 -9.91 19.28 10.59
C TYR A 290 -9.73 20.40 9.58
N ASN A 291 -8.86 20.25 8.59
CA ASN A 291 -8.74 21.20 7.49
C ASN A 291 -9.52 20.68 6.27
N PRO A 292 -10.82 21.01 6.12
CA PRO A 292 -11.56 20.61 4.94
C PRO A 292 -10.96 21.29 3.72
N GLN A 293 -10.13 20.57 2.97
CA GLN A 293 -9.75 21.03 1.64
C GLN A 293 -11.03 21.16 0.80
N ARG A 294 -11.08 22.16 -0.10
CA ARG A 294 -11.98 22.11 -1.26
C ARG A 294 -11.54 20.92 -2.11
N LYS A 295 -11.88 19.71 -1.68
CA LYS A 295 -11.81 18.54 -2.53
C LYS A 295 -12.95 18.74 -3.52
N VAL A 296 -12.60 19.22 -4.71
CA VAL A 296 -13.48 19.15 -5.88
C VAL A 296 -13.57 17.68 -6.22
N ILE A 297 -14.37 16.95 -5.44
CA ILE A 297 -14.77 15.62 -5.83
C ILE A 297 -15.87 15.82 -6.86
N SER A 298 -15.47 15.99 -8.13
CA SER A 298 -16.30 15.54 -9.24
C SER A 298 -16.21 14.01 -9.27
N THR A 299 -16.71 13.34 -8.23
CA THR A 299 -17.14 11.96 -8.43
C THR A 299 -18.32 12.08 -9.36
N GLY A 300 -18.28 11.37 -10.49
CA GLY A 300 -19.51 11.01 -11.21
C GLY A 300 -20.57 10.42 -10.27
N GLY A 301 -20.19 9.96 -9.07
CA GLY A 301 -21.03 9.68 -7.91
C GLY A 301 -22.00 10.79 -7.46
N ALA A 302 -21.69 12.09 -7.58
CA ALA A 302 -22.65 13.15 -7.23
C ALA A 302 -23.73 13.32 -8.31
N ALA A 303 -23.43 12.96 -9.56
CA ALA A 303 -24.44 12.79 -10.60
C ALA A 303 -25.23 11.47 -10.42
N VAL A 304 -24.70 10.51 -9.67
CA VAL A 304 -25.30 9.18 -9.40
C VAL A 304 -25.91 9.07 -8.00
N LEU A 305 -25.80 10.04 -7.09
CA LEU A 305 -26.36 9.92 -5.73
C LEU A 305 -27.37 11.01 -5.39
N THR A 306 -27.44 12.08 -6.16
CA THR A 306 -28.51 13.09 -6.01
C THR A 306 -29.74 12.81 -6.88
N TRP A 307 -29.71 11.76 -7.71
CA TRP A 307 -30.81 11.45 -8.64
C TRP A 307 -31.45 10.05 -8.56
N PRO A 308 -30.78 8.94 -8.14
CA PRO A 308 -31.48 7.66 -8.00
C PRO A 308 -32.15 7.46 -6.63
N VAL A 309 -31.98 8.38 -5.68
CA VAL A 309 -32.73 8.33 -4.40
C VAL A 309 -34.20 8.75 -4.59
N VAL A 310 -34.54 9.40 -5.71
CA VAL A 310 -35.95 9.65 -6.12
C VAL A 310 -36.48 8.52 -7.03
N ASP A 311 -35.61 7.65 -7.55
CA ASP A 311 -36.00 6.57 -8.47
C ASP A 311 -36.27 5.22 -7.78
N ARG A 312 -36.15 5.16 -6.44
CA ARG A 312 -36.23 3.89 -5.68
C ARG A 312 -37.39 3.73 -4.72
N ASN A 313 -38.46 4.50 -4.89
CA ASN A 313 -39.73 4.23 -4.23
C ASN A 313 -40.91 4.49 -5.19
N TRP A 314 -41.29 3.48 -5.99
CA TRP A 314 -42.61 2.84 -5.99
C TRP A 314 -42.76 1.91 -7.22
N GLY A 315 -43.10 0.65 -6.97
CA GLY A 315 -43.42 -0.32 -7.99
C GLY A 315 -44.91 -0.28 -8.35
N GLU A 316 -45.24 0.00 -9.61
CA GLU A 316 -46.22 -0.69 -10.47
C GLU A 316 -46.41 0.07 -11.81
N PRO A 317 -46.61 -0.61 -12.97
CA PRO A 317 -46.59 0.05 -14.30
C PRO A 317 -47.73 1.01 -14.66
N TRP A 318 -48.72 1.25 -13.79
CA TRP A 318 -50.03 1.79 -14.24
C TRP A 318 -50.44 3.12 -13.60
N ARG A 319 -49.69 3.65 -12.64
CA ARG A 319 -49.95 4.96 -12.05
C ARG A 319 -48.66 5.62 -11.56
N ASP A 320 -47.91 6.23 -12.48
CA ASP A 320 -46.99 7.29 -12.08
C ASP A 320 -46.84 8.37 -13.16
N ILE A 321 -46.71 9.61 -12.68
CA ILE A 321 -46.87 10.83 -13.45
C ILE A 321 -45.58 11.14 -14.21
N ALA A 322 -45.62 10.89 -15.53
CA ALA A 322 -44.78 11.45 -16.59
C ALA A 322 -43.32 10.98 -16.71
N TYR A 323 -43.12 9.91 -17.49
CA TYR A 323 -41.98 9.83 -18.42
C TYR A 323 -42.06 11.00 -19.43
N THR A 324 -40.96 11.73 -19.63
CA THR A 324 -40.78 12.61 -20.81
C THR A 324 -39.65 12.07 -21.70
N ASN A 325 -39.86 12.07 -23.02
CA ASN A 325 -38.93 11.55 -24.05
C ASN A 325 -37.67 12.44 -24.27
N TRP A 326 -36.87 12.72 -23.25
CA TRP A 326 -35.76 13.69 -23.31
C TRP A 326 -34.41 13.06 -22.94
N GLY A 327 -33.37 13.30 -23.73
CA GLY A 327 -31.98 12.91 -23.42
C GLY A 327 -31.29 13.94 -22.50
N PHE A 328 -30.40 13.47 -21.63
CA PHE A 328 -29.73 14.27 -20.59
C PHE A 328 -28.52 15.07 -21.12
N LYS A 329 -28.33 16.30 -20.62
CA LYS A 329 -27.12 17.16 -20.75
C LYS A 329 -26.86 17.95 -19.46
N ASP A 330 -25.65 18.51 -19.33
CA ASP A 330 -25.06 19.21 -18.19
C ASP A 330 -25.94 20.28 -17.48
N PRO A 331 -25.65 20.62 -16.20
CA PRO A 331 -26.42 21.58 -15.40
C PRO A 331 -26.54 22.95 -16.09
N GLY A 332 -27.79 23.40 -16.32
CA GLY A 332 -28.10 24.68 -16.97
C GLY A 332 -28.80 24.59 -18.33
N GLY A 333 -28.95 23.38 -18.89
CA GLY A 333 -29.75 23.17 -20.11
C GLY A 333 -31.26 23.08 -19.86
N MET A 334 -32.07 23.62 -20.77
CA MET A 334 -33.52 23.35 -20.83
C MET A 334 -33.84 22.44 -22.01
N VAL A 335 -34.75 21.48 -21.81
CA VAL A 335 -35.21 20.59 -22.88
C VAL A 335 -36.53 21.09 -23.47
N SER A 336 -36.62 21.22 -24.81
CA SER A 336 -37.86 21.56 -25.52
C SER A 336 -38.38 20.39 -26.35
N ALA A 337 -39.67 20.07 -26.21
CA ALA A 337 -40.39 19.15 -27.09
C ALA A 337 -41.19 19.90 -28.17
N ALA A 338 -40.77 19.83 -29.44
CA ALA A 338 -41.67 20.04 -30.57
C ALA A 338 -41.19 19.21 -31.78
N ALA A 339 -42.06 18.32 -32.24
CA ALA A 339 -41.87 17.48 -33.41
C ALA A 339 -42.56 18.09 -34.64
N SER A 340 -41.88 18.07 -35.78
CA SER A 340 -42.48 17.84 -37.10
C SER A 340 -41.37 17.53 -38.10
N GLY A 341 -41.53 16.44 -38.84
CA GLY A 341 -40.61 16.04 -39.88
C GLY A 341 -40.48 17.13 -40.95
N ASP A 342 -39.24 17.47 -41.25
CA ASP A 342 -38.72 17.76 -42.58
C ASP A 342 -37.19 17.70 -42.46
N GLU A 343 -36.55 17.23 -43.53
CA GLU A 343 -35.09 17.08 -43.67
C GLU A 343 -34.34 18.32 -43.13
N ILE A 344 -33.45 18.11 -42.17
CA ILE A 344 -32.40 19.07 -41.84
C ILE A 344 -31.07 18.35 -42.00
N THR A 345 -30.43 18.71 -43.09
CA THR A 345 -29.04 18.43 -43.47
C THR A 345 -28.08 18.51 -42.29
N GLU A 346 -27.23 17.49 -42.17
CA GLU A 346 -25.99 17.54 -41.40
C GLU A 346 -25.16 18.75 -41.83
N GLY A 347 -25.06 19.73 -40.94
CA GLY A 347 -24.15 20.87 -41.02
C GLY A 347 -23.21 20.82 -39.83
N GLU A 348 -21.92 20.74 -40.15
CA GLU A 348 -20.78 20.58 -39.26
C GLU A 348 -20.83 21.47 -37.99
N GLY A 349 -20.72 20.83 -36.82
CA GLY A 349 -20.47 21.48 -35.52
C GLY A 349 -19.51 20.62 -34.73
N GLY A 350 -18.23 21.01 -34.70
CA GLY A 350 -17.12 20.24 -34.17
C GLY A 350 -17.30 19.82 -32.70
N GLY A 351 -17.04 18.55 -32.44
CA GLY A 351 -16.82 18.04 -31.09
C GLY A 351 -15.52 18.59 -30.52
N ALA A 352 -15.59 19.26 -29.38
CA ALA A 352 -14.46 19.42 -28.49
C ALA A 352 -14.43 18.20 -27.56
N GLY A 353 -13.39 17.38 -27.72
CA GLY A 353 -13.16 16.19 -26.92
C GLY A 353 -12.86 16.50 -25.46
N PHE A 354 -13.24 15.57 -24.59
CA PHE A 354 -12.74 15.51 -23.22
C PHE A 354 -11.26 15.13 -23.23
N GLY A 355 -10.40 16.14 -23.26
CA GLY A 355 -9.01 16.01 -22.84
C GLY A 355 -8.96 16.04 -21.33
N ALA A 356 -8.55 14.94 -20.71
CA ALA A 356 -7.98 14.97 -19.38
C ALA A 356 -6.79 15.94 -19.43
N GLY A 357 -6.92 17.08 -18.78
CA GLY A 357 -5.82 18.01 -18.57
C GLY A 357 -4.80 17.37 -17.64
N GLY A 358 -3.87 16.62 -18.22
CA GLY A 358 -2.51 16.57 -17.71
C GLY A 358 -1.96 17.99 -17.74
N ALA A 359 -1.34 18.40 -16.63
CA ALA A 359 -0.61 19.66 -16.60
C ALA A 359 0.49 19.61 -17.67
N ASP A 360 0.36 20.52 -18.62
CA ASP A 360 1.19 20.62 -19.81
C ASP A 360 2.60 21.12 -19.45
N ALA A 361 3.57 20.34 -19.91
CA ALA A 361 4.89 20.81 -20.23
C ALA A 361 4.82 21.65 -21.51
N THR A 362 4.76 22.97 -21.40
CA THR A 362 5.11 23.84 -22.54
C THR A 362 6.44 24.52 -22.30
N LEU A 363 7.36 24.26 -23.21
CA LEU A 363 8.01 25.32 -23.99
C LEU A 363 8.27 24.75 -25.39
N GLY A 364 7.41 25.15 -26.33
CA GLY A 364 7.66 24.99 -27.76
C GLY A 364 8.66 26.05 -28.25
N GLY A 365 9.46 25.67 -29.24
CA GLY A 365 10.21 26.58 -30.11
C GLY A 365 9.78 26.34 -31.55
N GLU A 366 9.19 27.38 -32.16
CA GLU A 366 8.60 27.46 -33.49
C GLU A 366 9.54 27.06 -34.64
N LEU A 367 8.98 26.57 -35.75
CA LEU A 367 9.24 27.13 -37.09
C LEU A 367 8.25 26.61 -38.15
N LYS A 368 8.01 27.50 -39.12
CA LYS A 368 6.90 27.61 -40.07
C LYS A 368 6.93 26.60 -41.24
N MET A 369 5.70 26.25 -41.65
CA MET A 369 5.14 26.08 -43.01
C MET A 369 6.10 25.96 -44.20
N ASP A 370 5.92 24.92 -45.02
CA ASP A 370 5.40 25.09 -46.39
C ASP A 370 5.10 23.76 -47.10
N GLY A 371 3.91 23.68 -47.72
CA GLY A 371 3.76 23.17 -49.09
C GLY A 371 3.39 21.69 -49.33
N GLY A 372 2.13 21.48 -49.75
CA GLY A 372 1.85 20.68 -50.95
C GLY A 372 1.26 19.28 -50.72
N GLY A 373 -0.07 19.19 -50.79
CA GLY A 373 -0.80 17.92 -50.81
C GLY A 373 -0.81 17.21 -52.16
N ALA A 374 -1.24 15.95 -52.15
CA ALA A 374 -2.09 15.30 -53.15
C ALA A 374 -2.33 13.85 -52.71
N GLY A 375 -3.58 13.41 -52.75
CA GLY A 375 -3.98 12.07 -52.32
C GLY A 375 -3.93 11.00 -53.41
N VAL A 376 -4.67 9.94 -53.09
CA VAL A 376 -5.13 8.83 -53.94
C VAL A 376 -4.16 7.64 -54.10
N GLY A 377 -4.71 6.45 -53.85
CA GLY A 377 -4.40 5.26 -54.64
C GLY A 377 -3.80 4.10 -53.85
N GLY A 378 -4.57 3.02 -53.71
CA GLY A 378 -4.11 1.79 -53.09
C GLY A 378 -3.25 0.88 -53.98
N ILE A 379 -2.88 -0.22 -53.32
CA ILE A 379 -2.51 -1.55 -53.80
C ILE A 379 -1.09 -1.75 -54.40
N VAL A 380 -0.48 -2.83 -53.90
CA VAL A 380 0.53 -3.73 -54.51
C VAL A 380 2.01 -3.45 -54.22
N ALA A 381 2.60 -4.30 -53.37
CA ALA A 381 4.04 -4.56 -53.27
C ALA A 381 4.56 -5.26 -54.55
N PRO A 382 5.83 -5.13 -54.96
CA PRO A 382 6.82 -6.10 -54.45
C PRO A 382 8.31 -5.69 -54.48
N ALA A 383 9.10 -6.56 -53.84
CA ALA A 383 10.46 -6.98 -54.20
C ALA A 383 11.65 -6.01 -54.01
N GLY A 384 12.42 -6.29 -52.95
CA GLY A 384 13.72 -6.92 -53.15
C GLY A 384 14.98 -6.05 -53.11
N ALA A 385 15.91 -6.51 -52.26
CA ALA A 385 17.38 -6.42 -52.34
C ALA A 385 18.11 -5.24 -51.68
N TYR A 386 18.61 -5.55 -50.47
CA TYR A 386 20.00 -5.39 -50.01
C TYR A 386 20.80 -4.13 -50.38
N LYS A 387 21.26 -3.42 -49.35
CA LYS A 387 22.71 -3.22 -49.09
C LYS A 387 22.96 -2.58 -47.71
N VAL A 388 23.63 -3.34 -46.84
CA VAL A 388 24.39 -2.80 -45.71
C VAL A 388 25.84 -2.58 -46.16
N LYS A 389 26.40 -1.39 -45.91
CA LYS A 389 27.82 -1.11 -45.65
C LYS A 389 27.85 0.15 -44.77
N ALA A 390 28.11 0.04 -43.47
CA ALA A 390 29.39 -0.17 -42.81
C ALA A 390 30.34 1.06 -42.84
N SER A 391 30.42 1.71 -41.67
CA SER A 391 31.59 2.32 -41.02
C SER A 391 32.35 3.45 -41.71
N LYS A 392 32.62 4.54 -40.98
CA LYS A 392 33.86 4.65 -40.18
C LYS A 392 33.87 5.92 -39.32
N LYS A 393 34.19 5.70 -38.05
CA LYS A 393 34.73 6.68 -37.09
C LYS A 393 35.91 7.46 -37.69
N SER A 394 36.08 8.72 -37.30
CA SER A 394 37.32 9.17 -36.66
C SER A 394 37.20 10.57 -36.06
N TYR A 395 37.54 10.65 -34.78
CA TYR A 395 37.94 11.84 -34.03
C TYR A 395 39.25 12.44 -34.58
N PRO A 396 39.55 13.73 -34.31
CA PRO A 396 40.66 14.03 -33.40
C PRO A 396 40.33 15.23 -32.48
N MET A 397 40.41 15.15 -31.15
CA MET A 397 41.60 15.13 -30.27
C MET A 397 42.62 16.24 -30.54
N MET A 398 42.87 17.05 -29.49
CA MET A 398 44.14 17.58 -28.97
C MET A 398 43.95 19.01 -28.43
N MET A 399 44.43 19.44 -27.26
CA MET A 399 45.35 18.83 -26.29
C MET A 399 45.53 19.77 -25.07
N MET A 400 45.86 19.14 -23.93
CA MET A 400 46.74 19.61 -22.82
C MET A 400 46.15 20.63 -21.81
N ALA A 401 46.39 20.53 -20.51
CA ALA A 401 47.54 19.92 -19.83
C ALA A 401 47.23 19.37 -18.43
N LYS A 402 48.01 18.35 -18.03
CA LYS A 402 48.41 18.07 -16.63
C LYS A 402 49.04 19.33 -16.03
N GLU A 403 49.02 19.58 -14.73
CA GLU A 403 49.84 18.91 -13.70
C GLU A 403 49.78 19.85 -12.48
N GLU A 404 49.72 19.37 -11.24
CA GLU A 404 50.23 20.17 -10.12
C GLU A 404 51.16 19.36 -9.24
N ALA A 405 52.33 19.94 -9.01
CA ALA A 405 53.43 19.45 -8.22
C ALA A 405 53.53 20.25 -6.91
N LYS A 406 53.97 19.57 -5.85
CA LYS A 406 54.93 19.95 -4.80
C LYS A 406 54.98 21.39 -4.23
N MET A 407 55.08 21.41 -2.89
CA MET A 407 55.95 22.27 -2.03
C MET A 407 55.61 23.76 -1.99
N GLU A 408 55.76 24.56 -0.93
CA GLU A 408 56.36 24.54 0.42
C GLU A 408 55.84 25.84 1.09
N ASP A 409 55.47 25.88 2.37
CA ASP A 409 56.12 26.63 3.48
C ASP A 409 54.97 27.12 4.41
N ALA A 410 55.06 27.26 5.73
CA ALA A 410 56.14 27.03 6.67
C ALA A 410 55.55 26.74 8.07
N GLU A 411 56.19 25.81 8.75
CA GLU A 411 56.25 25.72 10.21
C GLU A 411 57.38 26.64 10.71
N ALA A 412 57.22 27.22 11.89
CA ALA A 412 58.23 27.27 12.95
C ALA A 412 57.52 27.51 14.30
N PRO A 413 58.06 27.07 15.45
CA PRO A 413 58.26 25.67 15.79
C PRO A 413 57.87 25.35 17.26
N ALA A 414 58.07 24.08 17.63
CA ALA A 414 58.68 23.61 18.89
C ALA A 414 57.85 23.61 20.20
N ASP A 415 57.66 22.42 20.79
CA ASP A 415 58.45 21.88 21.92
C ASP A 415 57.74 20.66 22.55
N GLU A 416 58.38 19.48 22.51
CA GLU A 416 59.03 18.78 23.66
C GLU A 416 58.08 17.83 24.39
N ASP A 417 58.25 16.52 24.18
CA ASP A 417 58.92 15.57 25.10
C ASP A 417 57.97 15.12 26.23
N SER A 418 57.88 13.86 26.63
CA SER A 418 58.68 12.68 26.33
C SER A 418 58.00 11.48 27.01
N ALA A 419 58.32 10.29 26.49
CA ALA A 419 58.52 9.05 27.23
C ALA A 419 57.37 8.49 28.11
N ALA A 420 56.76 7.36 27.74
CA ALA A 420 57.32 6.01 27.94
C ALA A 420 57.45 5.69 29.45
N LEU A 421 57.06 4.54 29.99
CA LEU A 421 56.77 3.21 29.46
C LEU A 421 56.48 2.35 30.71
N LEU A 422 55.74 1.25 30.52
CA LEU A 422 55.75 0.04 31.37
C LEU A 422 55.08 0.19 32.74
N ALA A 423 54.41 -0.78 33.33
CA ALA A 423 54.08 -2.20 33.16
C ALA A 423 53.48 -2.51 34.57
N GLN A 424 52.68 -3.51 34.89
CA GLN A 424 52.28 -4.78 34.33
C GLN A 424 51.22 -5.30 35.33
N ASP A 425 50.29 -6.10 34.82
CA ASP A 425 49.76 -7.33 35.42
C ASP A 425 49.50 -7.40 36.93
N ALA A 426 48.24 -7.66 37.28
CA ALA A 426 47.83 -9.01 37.68
C ALA A 426 46.34 -9.03 38.05
N ALA A 427 45.59 -9.81 37.27
CA ALA A 427 44.34 -10.46 37.65
C ALA A 427 44.59 -11.43 38.85
N PRO A 428 43.60 -12.16 39.44
CA PRO A 428 42.28 -12.42 38.87
C PRO A 428 41.10 -12.62 39.87
N ASP A 429 39.93 -12.82 39.25
CA ASP A 429 38.88 -13.79 39.56
C ASP A 429 37.92 -13.66 40.77
N ALA A 430 36.64 -13.59 40.35
CA ALA A 430 35.56 -14.54 40.65
C ALA A 430 34.56 -14.27 41.81
N GLU A 431 33.34 -14.01 41.33
CA GLU A 431 32.07 -14.68 41.67
C GLU A 431 31.41 -14.56 43.07
N SER A 432 30.10 -14.30 42.97
CA SER A 432 29.00 -14.77 43.83
C SER A 432 28.59 -13.92 45.05
N GLY A 433 27.50 -13.18 44.87
CA GLY A 433 26.19 -13.71 45.26
C GLY A 433 25.76 -13.68 46.74
N VAL A 434 25.03 -12.60 47.09
CA VAL A 434 23.75 -12.59 47.87
C VAL A 434 23.74 -12.89 49.39
N THR A 435 23.77 -11.79 50.15
CA THR A 435 22.95 -11.39 51.33
C THR A 435 22.75 -12.28 52.58
N ARG A 436 23.09 -11.75 53.78
CA ARG A 436 22.16 -11.68 54.94
C ARG A 436 22.58 -10.71 56.08
N ARG A 437 21.63 -9.82 56.43
CA ARG A 437 21.23 -9.26 57.76
C ARG A 437 22.21 -8.43 58.65
N ARG A 438 21.87 -7.13 58.72
CA ARG A 438 21.32 -6.35 59.86
C ARG A 438 22.16 -6.18 61.15
N GLY A 439 22.61 -4.93 61.36
CA GLY A 439 22.53 -4.25 62.67
C GLY A 439 23.80 -3.53 63.14
N GLY A 440 23.69 -2.21 63.37
CA GLY A 440 24.39 -1.51 64.46
C GLY A 440 25.51 -0.54 64.06
N GLU A 441 25.22 0.74 64.23
CA GLU A 441 26.05 1.95 64.20
C GLU A 441 27.40 1.84 64.95
N ASP A 442 28.49 2.33 64.34
CA ASP A 442 29.16 3.61 64.67
C ASP A 442 30.59 3.63 64.14
N GLY A 443 30.97 4.69 63.42
CA GLY A 443 32.35 4.94 62.99
C GLY A 443 32.45 5.77 61.73
N SER A 444 32.31 7.09 61.88
CA SER A 444 32.55 8.08 60.84
C SER A 444 34.04 8.15 60.46
N ASP A 445 34.36 7.78 59.23
CA ASP A 445 35.52 8.29 58.50
C ASP A 445 35.04 8.72 57.11
N GLY A 446 35.44 9.93 56.68
CA GLY A 446 34.82 10.66 55.58
C GLY A 446 34.95 9.98 54.22
N GLU A 447 33.83 9.46 53.72
CA GLU A 447 33.64 9.19 52.29
C GLU A 447 33.24 10.49 51.58
N GLY A 448 34.06 10.93 50.62
CA GLY A 448 33.59 11.82 49.56
C GLY A 448 32.40 11.18 48.83
N PRO A 449 31.56 11.97 48.11
CA PRO A 449 30.36 11.45 47.48
C PRO A 449 30.69 10.24 46.60
N LEU A 450 30.04 9.10 46.90
CA LEU A 450 30.15 7.86 46.13
C LEU A 450 29.92 8.16 44.64
N PRO A 451 30.75 7.60 43.74
CA PRO A 451 30.65 7.89 42.32
C PRO A 451 29.25 7.50 41.80
N ARG A 452 28.65 8.37 40.99
CA ARG A 452 27.38 8.06 40.33
C ARG A 452 27.65 7.00 39.26
N ILE A 453 27.14 5.79 39.47
CA ILE A 453 27.27 4.66 38.53
C ILE A 453 25.96 4.52 37.77
N THR A 454 25.99 4.71 36.45
CA THR A 454 24.89 4.38 35.54
C THR A 454 25.31 3.19 34.67
N ILE A 455 24.48 2.13 34.64
CA ILE A 455 24.64 1.01 33.71
C ILE A 455 23.38 0.98 32.83
N ARG A 456 23.58 1.21 31.53
CA ARG A 456 22.54 1.38 30.52
C ARG A 456 22.42 0.10 29.69
N THR A 457 21.24 -0.50 29.70
CA THR A 457 20.97 -1.82 29.10
C THR A 457 19.69 -1.85 28.27
N LYS A 458 18.80 -0.86 28.42
CA LYS A 458 17.48 -0.82 27.77
C LYS A 458 17.43 0.29 26.74
N PHE A 459 17.58 -0.07 25.46
CA PHE A 459 17.55 0.86 24.33
C PHE A 459 16.37 0.58 23.39
N PRO A 460 15.10 0.55 23.86
CA PRO A 460 13.96 0.38 22.98
C PRO A 460 13.77 1.63 22.11
N GLU A 461 13.41 1.43 20.84
CA GLU A 461 12.99 2.50 19.92
C GLU A 461 11.65 3.13 20.34
N THR A 462 10.76 2.31 20.91
CA THR A 462 9.46 2.70 21.45
C THR A 462 9.40 2.29 22.92
N ALA A 463 9.40 3.27 23.82
CA ALA A 463 9.39 3.06 25.26
C ALA A 463 7.97 2.89 25.84
N LEU A 464 6.94 3.38 25.14
CA LEU A 464 5.54 3.22 25.50
C LEU A 464 4.70 3.01 24.24
N TRP A 465 3.79 2.03 24.26
CA TRP A 465 2.76 1.85 23.25
C TRP A 465 1.47 1.37 23.92
N GLU A 466 0.55 2.31 24.14
CA GLU A 466 -0.76 2.08 24.74
C GLU A 466 -1.84 2.50 23.74
N PRO A 467 -2.34 1.57 22.90
CA PRO A 467 -3.23 1.91 21.79
C PRO A 467 -4.62 2.35 22.27
N LEU A 468 -5.03 1.95 23.48
CA LEU A 468 -6.32 2.31 24.06
C LEU A 468 -6.26 2.37 25.59
N LEU A 469 -6.35 3.59 26.11
CA LEU A 469 -6.55 3.90 27.51
C LEU A 469 -7.92 4.54 27.68
N ALA A 470 -8.70 4.02 28.63
CA ALA A 470 -9.96 4.64 29.02
C ALA A 470 -9.67 5.87 29.89
N THR A 471 -10.33 6.99 29.61
CA THR A 471 -10.28 8.18 30.48
C THR A 471 -11.43 8.12 31.50
N THR A 472 -11.13 8.35 32.78
CA THR A 472 -12.15 8.53 33.82
C THR A 472 -12.39 10.02 34.01
N SER A 473 -13.60 10.50 33.69
CA SER A 473 -13.92 11.95 33.71
C SER A 473 -12.94 12.79 32.87
N GLY A 474 -12.49 12.25 31.72
CA GLY A 474 -11.53 12.91 30.84
C GLY A 474 -10.08 12.83 31.32
N ARG A 475 -9.75 12.10 32.39
CA ARG A 475 -8.37 11.96 32.89
C ARG A 475 -7.85 10.54 32.80
N SER A 476 -6.55 10.40 32.54
CA SER A 476 -5.83 9.12 32.58
C SER A 476 -4.45 9.31 33.19
N LYS A 477 -3.98 8.32 33.93
CA LYS A 477 -2.62 8.30 34.49
C LYS A 477 -1.76 7.35 33.68
N ILE A 478 -0.57 7.81 33.30
CA ILE A 478 0.38 7.05 32.51
C ILE A 478 1.68 6.94 33.30
N ALA A 479 2.17 5.72 33.46
CA ALA A 479 3.47 5.43 34.05
C ALA A 479 4.37 4.82 32.99
N VAL A 480 5.53 5.42 32.77
CA VAL A 480 6.50 4.98 31.76
C VAL A 480 7.90 4.92 32.36
N THR A 481 8.68 3.93 31.94
CA THR A 481 10.14 3.90 32.20
C THR A 481 10.82 4.44 30.96
N PHE A 482 11.52 5.57 31.08
CA PHE A 482 12.24 6.13 29.94
C PHE A 482 13.38 5.20 29.52
N PRO A 483 13.72 5.16 28.22
CA PRO A 483 14.82 4.34 27.72
C PRO A 483 16.16 4.85 28.27
N ASP A 484 17.17 3.98 28.24
CA ASP A 484 18.54 4.35 28.59
C ASP A 484 19.26 5.06 27.42
N ALA A 485 18.59 5.20 26.27
CA ALA A 485 19.06 5.99 25.14
C ALA A 485 19.08 7.48 25.51
N ILE A 486 20.25 8.12 25.41
CA ILE A 486 20.43 9.55 25.68
C ILE A 486 20.06 10.31 24.40
N THR A 487 18.76 10.42 24.18
CA THR A 487 18.15 10.99 22.98
C THR A 487 16.94 11.85 23.36
N VAL A 488 16.26 12.41 22.37
CA VAL A 488 14.97 13.07 22.57
C VAL A 488 13.88 12.04 22.30
N GLN A 489 13.00 11.86 23.29
CA GLN A 489 11.84 11.00 23.19
C GLN A 489 10.61 11.86 22.94
N GLN A 490 9.79 11.52 21.95
CA GLN A 490 8.55 12.22 21.66
C GLN A 490 7.35 11.44 22.20
N LEU A 491 6.65 12.05 23.15
CA LEU A 491 5.34 11.60 23.60
C LEU A 491 4.30 12.03 22.57
N THR A 492 3.60 11.08 21.97
CA THR A 492 2.43 11.31 21.12
C THR A 492 1.18 10.81 21.84
N LEU A 493 0.21 11.70 22.00
CA LEU A 493 -1.11 11.38 22.55
C LEU A 493 -2.16 11.65 21.49
N ILE A 494 -3.07 10.70 21.30
CA ILE A 494 -4.20 10.81 20.37
C ILE A 494 -5.46 10.52 21.16
N ALA A 495 -6.43 11.42 21.15
CA ALA A 495 -7.69 11.23 21.83
C ALA A 495 -8.87 11.34 20.86
N SER A 496 -9.90 10.51 21.04
CA SER A 496 -11.16 10.62 20.31
C SER A 496 -12.37 10.45 21.22
N ASP A 497 -13.46 11.17 20.94
CA ASP A 497 -14.75 10.98 21.62
C ASP A 497 -15.83 10.40 20.69
N LYS A 498 -16.98 10.04 21.30
CA LYS A 498 -18.10 9.41 20.59
C LYS A 498 -18.79 10.33 19.57
N VAL A 499 -18.55 11.64 19.60
CA VAL A 499 -19.14 12.61 18.66
C VAL A 499 -18.14 13.03 17.57
N GLY A 500 -17.00 12.34 17.47
CA GLY A 500 -16.00 12.55 16.42
C GLY A 500 -14.98 13.66 16.71
N GLY A 501 -14.88 14.12 17.95
CA GLY A 501 -13.83 15.04 18.37
C GLY A 501 -12.50 14.31 18.52
N LEU A 502 -11.50 14.69 17.72
CA LEU A 502 -10.12 14.23 17.72
C LEU A 502 -9.20 15.27 18.39
N GLY A 503 -8.19 14.81 19.11
CA GLY A 503 -7.11 15.63 19.64
C GLY A 503 -5.78 14.92 19.43
N ILE A 504 -4.74 15.68 19.06
CA ILE A 504 -3.37 15.15 18.99
C ILE A 504 -2.45 16.13 19.73
N LEU A 505 -1.64 15.59 20.64
CA LEU A 505 -0.55 16.32 21.29
C LEU A 505 0.76 15.57 21.04
N ARG A 506 1.79 16.32 20.67
CA ARG A 506 3.18 15.84 20.63
C ARG A 506 4.01 16.68 21.58
N GLN A 507 4.81 16.03 22.41
CA GLN A 507 5.67 16.68 23.38
C GLN A 507 7.02 15.97 23.47
N ASP A 508 8.09 16.72 23.28
CA ASP A 508 9.45 16.20 23.37
C ASP A 508 9.94 16.18 24.84
N VAL A 509 10.67 15.14 25.19
CA VAL A 509 11.30 14.93 26.49
C VAL A 509 12.75 14.52 26.28
N GLU A 510 13.68 15.30 26.82
CA GLU A 510 15.13 15.06 26.69
C GLU A 510 15.59 14.05 27.75
N VAL A 511 16.08 12.88 27.32
CA VAL A 511 16.81 11.95 28.20
C VAL A 511 18.24 12.44 28.27
N ARG A 512 18.69 12.87 29.45
CA ARG A 512 19.98 13.55 29.62
C ARG A 512 20.84 12.90 30.71
N GLN A 513 22.14 12.81 30.43
CA GLN A 513 23.16 12.51 31.42
C GLN A 513 24.35 13.45 31.24
N ASP A 514 24.95 13.89 32.34
CA ASP A 514 26.04 14.88 32.34
C ASP A 514 27.35 14.35 31.79
N LEU A 515 27.54 13.03 31.79
CA LEU A 515 28.68 12.38 31.16
C LEU A 515 28.22 11.03 30.66
N TYR A 516 28.56 10.65 29.44
CA TYR A 516 28.12 9.38 28.88
C TYR A 516 29.01 8.91 27.75
N VAL A 517 28.95 7.61 27.47
CA VAL A 517 29.59 6.99 26.32
C VAL A 517 28.55 6.41 25.36
N GLN A 518 28.60 6.78 24.09
CA GLN A 518 27.68 6.27 23.08
C GLN A 518 28.45 5.45 22.06
N SER A 519 28.19 4.15 22.00
CA SER A 519 28.87 3.27 21.05
C SER A 519 28.21 3.29 19.67
N ASP A 520 29.04 3.16 18.64
CA ASP A 520 28.67 3.09 17.22
C ASP A 520 29.12 1.73 16.65
N PHE A 521 28.58 0.66 17.25
CA PHE A 521 28.80 -0.70 16.74
C PHE A 521 27.82 -1.00 15.61
N PRO A 522 28.23 -1.78 14.60
CA PRO A 522 27.31 -2.33 13.60
C PRO A 522 26.18 -3.12 14.26
N ALA A 523 24.98 -3.05 13.68
CA ALA A 523 23.81 -3.80 14.16
C ALA A 523 24.04 -5.33 14.13
N THR A 524 24.81 -5.81 13.16
CA THR A 524 25.24 -7.22 13.05
C THR A 524 26.67 -7.31 12.53
N LEU A 525 27.35 -8.40 12.87
CA LEU A 525 28.63 -8.79 12.27
C LEU A 525 28.49 -10.15 11.58
N THR A 526 29.46 -10.56 10.79
CA THR A 526 29.58 -11.94 10.27
C THR A 526 30.76 -12.63 10.94
N GLN A 527 30.65 -13.93 11.16
CA GLN A 527 31.73 -14.73 11.72
C GLN A 527 33.00 -14.61 10.85
N GLY A 528 34.10 -14.20 11.45
CA GLY A 528 35.39 -13.92 10.81
C GLY A 528 35.65 -12.45 10.53
N ASP A 529 34.66 -11.57 10.69
CA ASP A 529 34.84 -10.12 10.50
C ASP A 529 35.83 -9.56 11.53
N GLU A 530 36.70 -8.66 11.08
CA GLU A 530 37.54 -7.80 11.91
C GLU A 530 37.24 -6.34 11.55
N VAL A 531 36.65 -5.60 12.48
CA VAL A 531 36.11 -4.25 12.25
C VAL A 531 36.66 -3.25 13.26
N ARG A 532 36.78 -1.99 12.84
CA ARG A 532 37.05 -0.88 13.75
C ARG A 532 35.73 -0.26 14.19
N VAL A 533 35.48 -0.27 15.50
CA VAL A 533 34.28 0.29 16.12
C VAL A 533 34.66 1.47 16.99
N ALA A 534 33.80 2.48 17.03
CA ALA A 534 34.04 3.69 17.82
C ALA A 534 32.99 3.82 18.93
N ALA A 535 33.34 4.51 20.01
CA ALA A 535 32.37 5.06 20.95
C ALA A 535 32.70 6.51 21.27
N LEU A 536 31.70 7.38 21.21
CA LEU A 536 31.83 8.79 21.54
C LEU A 536 31.63 8.99 23.05
N VAL A 537 32.65 9.46 23.74
CA VAL A 537 32.51 9.93 25.13
C VAL A 537 32.22 11.42 25.10
N ARG A 538 31.18 11.85 25.82
CA ARG A 538 30.78 13.26 25.89
C ARG A 538 30.70 13.74 27.34
N ASN A 539 31.21 14.94 27.57
CA ASN A 539 31.17 15.63 28.85
C ASN A 539 30.25 16.86 28.76
N LEU A 540 29.23 16.89 29.60
CA LEU A 540 28.25 17.95 29.78
C LEU A 540 28.11 18.34 31.27
N SER A 541 29.13 18.03 32.08
CA SER A 541 29.11 18.15 33.55
C SER A 541 29.42 19.54 34.09
N GLY A 542 29.74 20.51 33.22
CA GLY A 542 30.14 21.85 33.63
C GLY A 542 31.62 21.97 34.05
N ASN A 543 32.39 20.87 34.05
CA ASN A 543 33.78 20.83 34.53
C ASN A 543 34.66 20.00 33.60
N LYS A 544 35.97 20.27 33.59
CA LYS A 544 36.96 19.38 32.97
C LYS A 544 37.04 18.06 33.73
N VAL A 545 37.07 16.94 33.01
CA VAL A 545 37.10 15.58 33.57
C VAL A 545 38.21 14.74 32.95
N ARG A 546 38.86 13.92 33.77
CA ARG A 546 39.75 12.84 33.34
C ARG A 546 39.03 11.51 33.51
N LEU A 547 39.01 10.72 32.46
CA LEU A 547 38.23 9.50 32.33
C LEU A 547 39.08 8.36 31.79
N VAL A 548 38.64 7.14 32.08
CA VAL A 548 39.17 5.90 31.51
C VAL A 548 38.02 5.20 30.80
N ALA A 549 38.13 5.04 29.49
CA ALA A 549 37.21 4.22 28.70
C ALA A 549 37.73 2.79 28.58
N GLU A 550 36.86 1.81 28.86
CA GLU A 550 37.17 0.39 28.82
C GLU A 550 36.09 -0.35 28.04
N ALA A 551 36.52 -1.23 27.13
CA ALA A 551 35.63 -2.09 26.37
C ALA A 551 35.70 -3.54 26.87
N GLY A 552 34.55 -4.21 26.92
CA GLY A 552 34.42 -5.61 27.25
C GLY A 552 33.39 -6.27 26.34
N ALA A 553 33.52 -7.58 26.10
CA ALA A 553 32.52 -8.35 25.36
C ALA A 553 32.51 -9.81 25.75
N SER A 554 31.37 -10.45 25.48
CA SER A 554 31.17 -11.89 25.44
C SER A 554 30.76 -12.26 24.01
N GLY A 555 31.45 -13.24 23.40
CA GLY A 555 31.23 -13.64 22.01
C GLY A 555 31.97 -12.81 20.95
N LEU A 556 32.74 -11.79 21.36
CA LEU A 556 33.61 -10.98 20.49
C LEU A 556 35.01 -10.88 21.09
N VAL A 557 36.00 -10.62 20.24
CA VAL A 557 37.41 -10.47 20.65
C VAL A 557 37.88 -9.06 20.34
N PHE A 558 38.24 -8.28 21.35
CA PHE A 558 38.93 -7.01 21.16
C PHE A 558 40.40 -7.26 20.83
N VAL A 559 40.87 -6.70 19.71
CA VAL A 559 42.25 -6.82 19.25
C VAL A 559 43.04 -5.59 19.72
N GLY A 560 44.05 -5.80 20.56
CA GLY A 560 44.89 -4.72 21.11
C GLY A 560 44.48 -4.30 22.52
N ASN A 561 44.68 -3.01 22.85
CA ASN A 561 44.39 -2.48 24.17
C ASN A 561 42.89 -2.11 24.28
N ALA A 562 42.20 -2.65 25.28
CA ALA A 562 40.80 -2.36 25.53
C ALA A 562 40.58 -1.07 26.35
N ARG A 563 41.65 -0.49 26.92
CA ARG A 563 41.61 0.64 27.85
C ARG A 563 42.24 1.91 27.25
N HIS A 564 41.52 3.02 27.30
CA HIS A 564 41.97 4.33 26.81
C HIS A 564 41.75 5.41 27.87
N GLU A 565 42.75 6.25 28.11
CA GLU A 565 42.60 7.44 28.95
C GLU A 565 42.14 8.63 28.10
N ILE A 566 41.22 9.44 28.64
CA ILE A 566 40.61 10.56 27.93
C ILE A 566 40.50 11.75 28.89
N ASP A 567 40.97 12.91 28.45
CA ASP A 567 40.74 14.18 29.12
C ASP A 567 39.74 15.00 28.30
N LEU A 568 38.63 15.42 28.91
CA LEU A 568 37.57 16.20 28.24
C LEU A 568 37.29 17.51 28.99
N GLU A 569 37.29 18.61 28.25
CA GLU A 569 36.74 19.88 28.72
C GLU A 569 35.20 19.81 28.83
N ASP A 570 34.58 20.78 29.51
CA ASP A 570 33.12 20.90 29.51
C ASP A 570 32.57 21.14 28.09
N GLY A 571 31.45 20.49 27.77
CA GLY A 571 30.88 20.44 26.42
C GLY A 571 31.68 19.61 25.41
N GLY A 572 32.86 19.11 25.78
CA GLY A 572 33.77 18.36 24.91
C GLY A 572 33.31 16.94 24.62
N SER A 573 33.83 16.39 23.52
CA SER A 573 33.66 14.99 23.15
C SER A 573 34.94 14.40 22.55
N ALA A 574 35.16 13.11 22.75
CA ALA A 574 36.24 12.36 22.13
C ALA A 574 35.75 10.96 21.77
N PRO A 575 35.93 10.48 20.54
CA PRO A 575 35.68 9.10 20.23
C PRO A 575 36.91 8.25 20.55
N VAL A 576 36.61 7.05 21.02
CA VAL A 576 37.57 6.00 21.31
C VAL A 576 37.31 4.89 20.30
N VAL A 577 38.37 4.38 19.68
CA VAL A 577 38.26 3.38 18.62
C VAL A 577 38.94 2.11 19.04
N TRP A 578 38.24 0.99 18.91
CA TRP A 578 38.74 -0.35 19.12
C TRP A 578 38.66 -1.17 17.83
N THR A 579 39.53 -2.17 17.71
CA THR A 579 39.38 -3.23 16.70
C THR A 579 38.71 -4.43 17.35
N VAL A 580 37.64 -4.93 16.75
CA VAL A 580 36.85 -6.07 17.24
C VAL A 580 36.80 -7.14 16.17
N ARG A 581 37.04 -8.39 16.57
CA ARG A 581 36.94 -9.57 15.73
C ARG A 581 35.80 -10.48 16.20
N ALA A 582 35.00 -10.97 15.25
CA ALA A 582 33.83 -11.80 15.50
C ALA A 582 34.13 -13.29 15.24
N ASP A 583 34.80 -13.96 16.17
CA ASP A 583 35.25 -15.35 15.97
C ASP A 583 34.10 -16.38 16.09
N PHE A 584 33.02 -16.04 16.79
CA PHE A 584 31.91 -16.94 17.10
C PHE A 584 30.58 -16.39 16.59
N ALA A 585 29.80 -17.23 15.92
CA ALA A 585 28.45 -16.89 15.47
C ALA A 585 27.44 -17.00 16.63
N GLY A 586 26.38 -16.19 16.57
CA GLY A 586 25.30 -16.16 17.55
C GLY A 586 25.18 -14.80 18.25
N LYS A 587 24.45 -14.79 19.36
CA LYS A 587 24.28 -13.58 20.17
C LYS A 587 25.59 -13.23 20.86
N ALA A 588 26.07 -12.01 20.61
CA ALA A 588 27.18 -11.40 21.31
C ALA A 588 26.69 -10.24 22.18
N GLU A 589 27.40 -9.98 23.26
CA GLU A 589 27.16 -8.86 24.16
C GLU A 589 28.45 -8.06 24.28
N TYR A 590 28.35 -6.73 24.25
CA TYR A 590 29.49 -5.86 24.49
C TYR A 590 29.10 -4.76 25.48
N SER A 591 30.09 -4.29 26.21
CA SER A 591 30.00 -3.18 27.15
C SER A 591 31.09 -2.17 26.84
N ILE A 592 30.73 -0.90 26.72
CA ILE A 592 31.68 0.20 26.72
C ILE A 592 31.43 1.00 27.99
N SER A 593 32.44 1.10 28.84
CA SER A 593 32.37 1.86 30.07
C SER A 593 33.31 3.05 30.02
N VAL A 594 32.93 4.12 30.72
CA VAL A 594 33.79 5.26 30.99
C VAL A 594 33.71 5.59 32.47
N SER A 595 34.87 5.69 33.13
CA SER A 595 34.98 5.90 34.57
C SER A 595 35.94 7.03 34.92
N GLY A 596 35.59 7.82 35.94
CA GLY A 596 36.39 8.88 36.53
C GLY A 596 36.15 8.95 38.05
N PRO A 597 36.78 9.90 38.75
CA PRO A 597 36.79 9.92 40.23
C PRO A 597 35.40 9.93 40.89
N SER A 598 34.41 10.57 40.27
CA SER A 598 33.06 10.74 40.81
C SER A 598 31.95 10.22 39.88
N PHE A 599 32.32 9.57 38.78
CA PHE A 599 31.39 9.25 37.71
C PHE A 599 31.74 7.93 37.02
N ARG A 600 30.73 7.10 36.71
CA ARG A 600 30.86 5.94 35.83
C ARG A 600 29.61 5.78 34.98
N ASP A 601 29.78 5.70 33.66
CA ASP A 601 28.74 5.26 32.72
C ASP A 601 29.18 3.95 32.07
N GLU A 602 28.23 3.07 31.83
CA GLU A 602 28.45 1.84 31.07
C GLU A 602 27.28 1.63 30.13
N GLU A 603 27.56 1.59 28.83
CA GLU A 603 26.62 1.17 27.80
C GLU A 603 26.82 -0.31 27.53
N ARG A 604 25.77 -1.12 27.71
CA ARG A 604 25.78 -2.54 27.38
C ARG A 604 24.71 -2.88 26.36
N LYS A 605 25.13 -3.46 25.25
CA LYS A 605 24.27 -3.78 24.11
C LYS A 605 24.56 -5.19 23.62
N THR A 606 23.59 -5.74 22.89
CA THR A 606 23.73 -7.05 22.24
C THR A 606 23.68 -6.88 20.75
N LEU A 607 24.47 -7.66 20.03
CA LEU A 607 24.40 -7.77 18.57
C LEU A 607 24.38 -9.25 18.17
N PHE A 608 23.97 -9.53 16.94
CA PHE A 608 24.01 -10.89 16.40
C PHE A 608 25.16 -11.03 15.41
N VAL A 609 26.05 -11.99 15.66
CA VAL A 609 27.09 -12.41 14.73
C VAL A 609 26.51 -13.49 13.82
N ARG A 610 26.32 -13.18 12.54
CA ARG A 610 25.82 -14.09 11.53
C ARG A 610 26.83 -15.21 11.28
N PRO A 611 26.38 -16.47 11.17
CA PRO A 611 27.26 -17.57 10.83
C PRO A 611 27.77 -17.46 9.39
N LEU A 612 29.02 -17.89 9.17
CA LEU A 612 29.63 -17.91 7.85
C LEU A 612 29.10 -19.08 7.01
N GLY A 613 28.78 -18.81 5.75
CA GLY A 613 28.42 -19.82 4.75
C GLY A 613 26.91 -20.07 4.59
N VAL A 614 26.57 -21.10 3.81
CA VAL A 614 25.19 -21.52 3.55
C VAL A 614 24.83 -22.68 4.49
N PRO A 615 23.67 -22.62 5.19
CA PRO A 615 23.29 -23.71 6.07
C PRO A 615 22.94 -24.98 5.29
N ALA A 616 23.18 -26.13 5.91
CA ALA A 616 22.43 -27.34 5.61
C ALA A 616 21.10 -27.27 6.38
N SER A 617 19.98 -27.33 5.67
CA SER A 617 18.65 -27.39 6.27
C SER A 617 18.14 -28.82 6.34
N ARG A 618 17.51 -29.19 7.45
CA ARG A 618 16.70 -30.40 7.63
C ARG A 618 15.34 -29.99 8.14
N GLN A 619 14.29 -30.51 7.53
CA GLN A 619 12.92 -30.25 7.91
C GLN A 619 12.27 -31.54 8.40
N PHE A 620 11.53 -31.44 9.50
CA PHE A 620 10.77 -32.52 10.10
C PHE A 620 9.31 -32.07 10.14
N ASP A 621 8.49 -32.70 9.31
CA ASP A 621 7.08 -32.39 9.19
C ASP A 621 6.24 -33.44 9.91
N GLY A 622 5.11 -33.01 10.46
CA GLY A 622 4.14 -33.89 11.09
C GLY A 622 2.78 -33.24 11.26
N GLU A 623 1.92 -33.95 11.99
CA GLU A 623 0.55 -33.55 12.31
C GLU A 623 0.27 -33.92 13.76
N LEU A 624 -0.19 -32.94 14.53
CA LEU A 624 -0.65 -33.08 15.91
C LEU A 624 -2.14 -33.43 15.94
N ALA A 625 -2.51 -34.31 16.85
CA ALA A 625 -3.90 -34.56 17.24
C ALA A 625 -3.95 -35.05 18.69
N ALA A 626 -5.11 -34.99 19.33
CA ALA A 626 -5.29 -35.53 20.68
C ALA A 626 -4.75 -36.97 20.81
N GLY A 627 -3.83 -37.17 21.76
CA GLY A 627 -3.19 -38.48 22.00
C GLY A 627 -2.14 -38.91 20.97
N LYS A 628 -1.81 -38.05 19.99
CA LYS A 628 -0.80 -38.28 18.95
C LYS A 628 0.19 -37.10 18.96
N PRO A 629 1.21 -37.12 19.84
CA PRO A 629 2.24 -36.08 19.86
C PRO A 629 3.14 -36.14 18.63
N PHE A 630 3.68 -35.00 18.25
CA PHE A 630 4.79 -34.94 17.31
C PHE A 630 6.11 -35.12 18.07
N GLU A 631 6.94 -36.04 17.59
CA GLU A 631 8.27 -36.24 18.12
C GLU A 631 9.32 -36.13 17.01
N ALA A 632 10.34 -35.32 17.22
CA ALA A 632 11.49 -35.23 16.34
C ALA A 632 12.79 -35.42 17.13
N ARG A 633 13.73 -36.15 16.53
CA ARG A 633 15.10 -36.28 17.05
C ARG A 633 16.04 -35.45 16.18
N LEU A 634 16.57 -34.40 16.77
CA LEU A 634 17.54 -33.53 16.14
C LEU A 634 18.94 -34.04 16.48
N GLU A 635 19.60 -34.67 15.51
CA GLU A 635 20.99 -35.07 15.63
C GLU A 635 21.90 -33.95 15.16
N ALA A 636 22.50 -33.23 16.10
CA ALA A 636 23.52 -32.22 15.86
C ALA A 636 24.71 -32.77 15.03
N ASP A 637 25.07 -32.13 13.91
CA ASP A 637 26.36 -32.42 13.27
C ASP A 637 27.49 -31.82 14.14
N PRO A 638 28.47 -32.61 14.61
CA PRO A 638 29.54 -32.11 15.47
C PRO A 638 30.46 -31.10 14.78
N ARG A 639 30.41 -30.98 13.44
CA ARG A 639 31.18 -30.00 12.65
C ARG A 639 30.46 -28.66 12.51
N ALA A 640 29.19 -28.56 12.92
CA ALA A 640 28.44 -27.33 12.77
C ALA A 640 29.05 -26.23 13.65
N SER A 641 29.38 -25.08 13.07
CA SER A 641 29.88 -23.91 13.81
C SER A 641 28.76 -23.10 14.44
N TYR A 642 27.55 -23.21 13.90
CA TYR A 642 26.35 -22.57 14.41
C TYR A 642 25.12 -23.34 13.95
N ARG A 643 24.04 -23.23 14.71
CA ARG A 643 22.78 -23.92 14.42
C ARG A 643 21.60 -23.10 14.88
N THR A 644 20.48 -23.25 14.18
CA THR A 644 19.19 -22.71 14.57
C THR A 644 18.10 -23.76 14.43
N ALA A 645 17.15 -23.79 15.35
CA ALA A 645 15.95 -24.59 15.21
C ALA A 645 14.70 -23.75 15.42
N PHE A 646 13.75 -23.85 14.50
CA PHE A 646 12.47 -23.16 14.56
C PHE A 646 11.34 -24.16 14.41
N LEU A 647 10.39 -24.11 15.35
CA LEU A 647 9.17 -24.87 15.32
C LEU A 647 8.03 -23.98 14.80
N SER A 648 7.23 -24.52 13.90
CA SER A 648 6.01 -23.92 13.40
C SER A 648 4.85 -24.88 13.68
N VAL A 649 3.87 -24.43 14.46
CA VAL A 649 2.59 -25.09 14.66
C VAL A 649 1.50 -24.15 14.13
N SER A 650 0.74 -24.63 13.14
CA SER A 650 -0.22 -23.78 12.42
C SER A 650 -1.60 -24.42 12.44
N PHE A 651 -2.54 -23.79 13.14
CA PHE A 651 -3.90 -24.27 13.23
C PHE A 651 -4.67 -24.00 11.93
N PRO A 652 -5.33 -25.02 11.33
CA PRO A 652 -6.22 -24.80 10.19
C PRO A 652 -7.48 -24.07 10.69
N ASN A 653 -7.87 -22.96 10.04
CA ASN A 653 -9.04 -22.20 10.49
C ASN A 653 -9.91 -21.72 9.33
N VAL A 654 -11.22 -21.97 9.43
CA VAL A 654 -12.26 -21.51 8.48
C VAL A 654 -12.80 -20.14 8.85
N ILE A 655 -12.55 -19.66 10.07
CA ILE A 655 -13.02 -18.36 10.55
C ILE A 655 -12.63 -17.24 9.58
N PRO A 656 -11.39 -17.18 9.02
CA PRO A 656 -11.06 -16.18 8.01
C PRO A 656 -11.94 -16.25 6.75
N ALA A 657 -12.31 -17.45 6.32
CA ALA A 657 -13.23 -17.66 5.21
C ALA A 657 -14.67 -17.25 5.55
N ILE A 658 -15.15 -17.56 6.76
CA ILE A 658 -16.49 -17.16 7.25
C ILE A 658 -16.58 -15.64 7.41
N GLU A 659 -15.56 -15.02 7.99
CA GLU A 659 -15.48 -13.58 8.17
C GLU A 659 -15.40 -12.86 6.82
N ALA A 660 -14.62 -13.36 5.86
CA ALA A 660 -14.60 -12.83 4.50
C ALA A 660 -15.97 -12.95 3.82
N TRP A 661 -16.65 -14.08 3.99
CA TRP A 661 -17.99 -14.31 3.46
C TRP A 661 -19.02 -13.33 4.04
N LYS A 662 -18.95 -13.05 5.35
CA LYS A 662 -19.79 -12.06 6.04
C LYS A 662 -19.42 -10.63 5.62
N ALA A 663 -18.14 -10.29 5.56
CA ALA A 663 -17.65 -8.98 5.13
C ALA A 663 -18.09 -8.63 3.70
N MET A 664 -18.16 -9.63 2.81
CA MET A 664 -18.69 -9.46 1.45
C MET A 664 -20.18 -9.08 1.39
N ASP A 665 -20.95 -9.19 2.47
CA ASP A 665 -22.32 -8.64 2.55
C ASP A 665 -22.34 -7.14 2.93
N GLU A 666 -21.26 -6.63 3.54
CA GLU A 666 -21.13 -5.25 4.02
C GLU A 666 -20.28 -4.36 3.09
N LEU A 667 -19.53 -4.97 2.16
CA LEU A 667 -18.70 -4.24 1.20
C LEU A 667 -19.56 -3.41 0.22
N PRO A 668 -19.34 -2.08 0.11
CA PRO A 668 -19.85 -1.30 -1.00
C PRO A 668 -19.02 -1.64 -2.25
N LEU A 669 -19.35 -2.76 -2.89
CA LEU A 669 -18.62 -3.27 -4.05
C LEU A 669 -18.63 -2.22 -5.18
N ALA A 670 -17.42 -1.84 -5.63
CA ALA A 670 -17.22 -0.77 -6.61
C ALA A 670 -17.86 -1.06 -7.98
N PHE A 671 -18.22 -2.32 -8.25
CA PHE A 671 -18.88 -2.76 -9.48
C PHE A 671 -20.18 -3.52 -9.19
N VAL A 672 -21.27 -2.79 -8.94
CA VAL A 672 -22.62 -3.35 -8.87
C VAL A 672 -23.05 -3.78 -10.29
N GLY A 673 -22.99 -5.09 -10.59
CA GLY A 673 -23.17 -5.62 -11.94
C GLY A 673 -23.08 -7.15 -12.03
N VAL A 674 -23.01 -7.68 -13.26
CA VAL A 674 -22.92 -9.12 -13.52
C VAL A 674 -21.69 -9.74 -12.84
N TYR A 675 -20.57 -9.03 -12.82
CA TYR A 675 -19.32 -9.43 -12.16
C TYR A 675 -19.49 -9.67 -10.64
N GLY A 676 -20.11 -8.73 -9.92
CA GLY A 676 -20.38 -8.87 -8.50
C GLY A 676 -21.36 -10.01 -8.20
N THR A 677 -22.39 -10.20 -9.02
CA THR A 677 -23.34 -11.32 -8.87
C THR A 677 -22.67 -12.67 -9.10
N ALA A 678 -21.83 -12.80 -10.14
CA ALA A 678 -21.11 -14.04 -10.42
C ALA A 678 -20.08 -14.36 -9.31
N SER A 679 -19.37 -13.35 -8.81
CA SER A 679 -18.44 -13.50 -7.68
C SER A 679 -19.17 -13.97 -6.43
N ARG A 680 -20.31 -13.35 -6.09
CA ARG A 680 -21.09 -13.77 -4.92
C ARG A 680 -21.69 -15.16 -5.09
N LEU A 681 -22.13 -15.52 -6.30
CA LEU A 681 -22.61 -16.86 -6.58
C LEU A 681 -21.53 -17.91 -6.31
N LEU A 682 -20.30 -17.71 -6.79
CA LEU A 682 -19.18 -18.63 -6.54
C LEU A 682 -18.89 -18.79 -5.04
N LEU A 683 -18.84 -17.68 -4.31
CA LEU A 683 -18.62 -17.69 -2.87
C LEU A 683 -19.75 -18.40 -2.11
N ASP A 684 -21.00 -18.08 -2.44
CA ASP A 684 -22.17 -18.68 -1.82
C ASP A 684 -22.27 -20.19 -2.14
N CYS A 685 -21.88 -20.62 -3.35
CA CYS A 685 -21.75 -22.03 -3.71
C CYS A 685 -20.70 -22.75 -2.84
N ALA A 686 -19.51 -22.16 -2.68
CA ALA A 686 -18.45 -22.75 -1.86
C ALA A 686 -18.86 -22.89 -0.39
N MET A 687 -19.52 -21.87 0.16
CA MET A 687 -20.08 -21.91 1.51
C MET A 687 -21.22 -22.91 1.63
N LEU A 688 -22.02 -23.11 0.58
CA LEU A 688 -23.14 -24.05 0.56
C LEU A 688 -22.63 -25.48 0.55
N GLU A 689 -21.63 -25.78 -0.29
CA GLU A 689 -20.96 -27.08 -0.34
C GLU A 689 -20.38 -27.45 1.03
N TRP A 690 -19.63 -26.52 1.64
CA TRP A 690 -19.07 -26.71 2.98
C TRP A 690 -20.16 -26.85 4.06
N GLY A 691 -21.19 -26.01 4.00
CA GLY A 691 -22.30 -26.07 4.93
C GLY A 691 -23.10 -27.38 4.85
N MET A 692 -23.29 -27.93 3.64
CA MET A 692 -23.93 -29.23 3.43
C MET A 692 -23.18 -30.40 4.06
N GLN A 693 -21.87 -30.23 4.33
CA GLN A 693 -21.05 -31.20 5.04
C GLN A 693 -21.11 -31.05 6.57
N GLY A 694 -21.96 -30.14 7.07
CA GLY A 694 -22.17 -29.90 8.51
C GLY A 694 -21.53 -28.62 9.04
N GLY A 695 -20.95 -27.77 8.17
CA GLY A 695 -20.28 -26.52 8.57
C GLY A 695 -21.20 -25.38 9.01
N LEU A 696 -22.49 -25.40 8.62
CA LEU A 696 -23.44 -24.32 8.90
C LEU A 696 -24.74 -24.81 9.57
N PRO A 697 -25.38 -23.99 10.44
CA PRO A 697 -26.72 -24.27 10.94
C PRO A 697 -27.77 -24.37 9.82
N ALA A 698 -28.82 -25.17 10.05
CA ALA A 698 -29.87 -25.40 9.04
C ALA A 698 -30.55 -24.10 8.54
N ALA A 699 -30.75 -23.11 9.41
CA ALA A 699 -31.36 -21.83 9.02
C ALA A 699 -30.45 -20.99 8.09
N GLU A 700 -29.13 -21.05 8.31
CA GLU A 700 -28.15 -20.39 7.44
C GLU A 700 -28.04 -21.09 6.09
N LEU A 701 -28.13 -22.42 6.07
CA LEU A 701 -28.19 -23.21 4.83
C LEU A 701 -29.38 -22.85 3.94
N GLU A 702 -30.58 -22.71 4.52
CA GLU A 702 -31.77 -22.31 3.75
C GLU A 702 -31.67 -20.89 3.19
N THR A 703 -31.08 -19.98 3.98
CA THR A 703 -30.78 -18.61 3.53
C THR A 703 -29.80 -18.63 2.37
N LEU A 704 -28.74 -19.45 2.47
CA LEU A 704 -27.72 -19.57 1.45
C LEU A 704 -28.26 -20.17 0.15
N ARG A 705 -29.09 -21.23 0.22
CA ARG A 705 -29.81 -21.78 -0.94
C ARG A 705 -30.64 -20.72 -1.65
N SER A 706 -31.36 -19.90 -0.89
CA SER A 706 -32.20 -18.82 -1.43
C SER A 706 -31.36 -17.75 -2.14
N ARG A 707 -30.18 -17.43 -1.61
CA ARG A 707 -29.23 -16.49 -2.23
C ARG A 707 -28.67 -17.02 -3.54
N VAL A 708 -28.20 -18.27 -3.53
CA VAL A 708 -27.67 -18.96 -4.72
C VAL A 708 -28.72 -18.98 -5.83
N LEU A 709 -29.97 -19.37 -5.52
CA LEU A 709 -31.07 -19.37 -6.50
C LEU A 709 -31.35 -17.97 -7.08
N ARG A 710 -31.32 -16.93 -6.25
CA ARG A 710 -31.52 -15.54 -6.71
C ARG A 710 -30.41 -15.07 -7.62
N ALA A 711 -29.15 -15.40 -7.30
CA ALA A 711 -28.00 -15.04 -8.13
C ALA A 711 -28.04 -15.77 -9.48
N VAL A 712 -28.34 -17.08 -9.48
CA VAL A 712 -28.56 -17.86 -10.72
C VAL A 712 -29.66 -17.24 -11.58
N ALA A 713 -30.83 -16.96 -10.99
CA ALA A 713 -31.95 -16.37 -11.72
C ALA A 713 -31.59 -14.99 -12.32
N THR A 714 -30.83 -14.18 -11.58
CA THR A 714 -30.36 -12.87 -12.04
C THR A 714 -29.43 -13.01 -13.24
N LEU A 715 -28.42 -13.89 -13.16
CA LEU A 715 -27.46 -14.11 -14.26
C LEU A 715 -28.15 -14.66 -15.51
N VAL A 716 -29.08 -15.61 -15.37
CA VAL A 716 -29.85 -16.14 -16.51
C VAL A 716 -30.70 -15.05 -17.17
N ALA A 717 -31.32 -14.17 -16.38
CA ALA A 717 -32.20 -13.11 -16.89
C ALA A 717 -31.47 -12.02 -17.70
N VAL A 718 -30.17 -11.81 -17.44
CA VAL A 718 -29.37 -10.76 -18.09
C VAL A 718 -28.41 -11.29 -19.17
N GLN A 719 -28.54 -12.57 -19.56
CA GLN A 719 -27.80 -13.12 -20.69
C GLN A 719 -28.29 -12.49 -22.01
N THR A 720 -27.37 -12.14 -22.89
CA THR A 720 -27.72 -11.58 -24.22
C THR A 720 -28.24 -12.66 -25.17
N GLU A 721 -28.90 -12.26 -26.26
CA GLU A 721 -29.39 -13.17 -27.31
C GLU A 721 -28.26 -14.04 -27.90
N ASP A 722 -27.05 -13.46 -28.01
CA ASP A 722 -25.85 -14.14 -28.50
C ASP A 722 -25.26 -15.15 -27.49
N GLY A 723 -25.85 -15.26 -26.30
CA GLY A 723 -25.43 -16.16 -25.24
C GLY A 723 -24.35 -15.61 -24.30
N ALA A 724 -23.98 -14.34 -24.45
CA ALA A 724 -22.90 -13.72 -23.70
C ALA A 724 -23.38 -12.93 -22.48
N TRP A 725 -22.42 -12.50 -21.65
CA TRP A 725 -22.62 -11.56 -20.56
C TRP A 725 -21.69 -10.35 -20.69
N GLY A 726 -22.22 -9.18 -20.29
CA GLY A 726 -21.50 -7.91 -20.20
C GLY A 726 -21.42 -7.43 -18.76
N TRP A 727 -20.66 -6.36 -18.52
CA TRP A 727 -20.36 -5.87 -17.17
C TRP A 727 -21.59 -5.33 -16.44
N THR A 728 -22.59 -4.83 -17.17
CA THR A 728 -23.82 -4.22 -16.64
C THR A 728 -25.02 -5.16 -16.75
N TYR A 729 -26.01 -5.01 -15.84
CA TYR A 729 -27.29 -5.74 -15.94
C TYR A 729 -28.19 -5.26 -17.08
N LEU A 730 -28.01 -4.01 -17.51
CA LEU A 730 -28.77 -3.40 -18.60
C LEU A 730 -27.94 -3.43 -19.88
N ALA A 731 -28.50 -4.01 -20.93
CA ALA A 731 -28.03 -3.89 -22.29
C ALA A 731 -28.43 -2.52 -22.89
N ASP A 732 -28.07 -1.40 -22.24
CA ASP A 732 -28.34 -0.07 -22.80
C ASP A 732 -27.72 0.02 -24.20
N ALA A 733 -28.56 0.25 -25.20
CA ALA A 733 -28.17 0.37 -26.61
C ALA A 733 -27.39 1.66 -26.89
N SER A 734 -27.34 2.60 -25.94
CA SER A 734 -26.61 3.87 -26.07
C SER A 734 -25.10 3.75 -25.80
N GLN A 735 -24.66 2.72 -25.07
CA GLN A 735 -23.25 2.50 -24.75
C GLN A 735 -22.61 1.53 -25.75
N ASN A 736 -22.31 2.03 -26.95
CA ASN A 736 -21.69 1.25 -28.02
C ASN A 736 -20.15 1.09 -27.83
N ARG A 737 -19.68 0.85 -26.61
CA ARG A 737 -18.34 0.26 -26.39
C ARG A 737 -18.54 -1.25 -26.33
N SER A 738 -18.12 -1.95 -27.38
CA SER A 738 -18.33 -3.39 -27.58
C SER A 738 -18.04 -4.26 -26.35
N GLY A 739 -17.00 -3.94 -25.57
CA GLY A 739 -16.59 -4.72 -24.39
C GLY A 739 -17.46 -4.59 -23.14
N PHE A 740 -18.33 -3.56 -23.02
CA PHE A 740 -19.20 -3.38 -21.84
C PHE A 740 -20.51 -4.15 -21.93
N ARG A 741 -21.06 -4.33 -23.15
CA ARG A 741 -22.29 -5.10 -23.40
C ARG A 741 -22.03 -6.61 -23.55
N ILE A 742 -20.88 -6.99 -24.11
CA ILE A 742 -20.47 -8.37 -24.35
C ILE A 742 -18.99 -8.49 -24.00
N SER A 743 -18.64 -9.37 -23.06
CA SER A 743 -17.25 -9.64 -22.69
C SER A 743 -16.97 -11.14 -22.69
N LEU A 744 -15.91 -11.55 -23.41
CA LEU A 744 -15.44 -12.94 -23.43
C LEU A 744 -15.05 -13.42 -22.03
N TYR A 745 -14.25 -12.62 -21.32
CA TYR A 745 -13.81 -12.93 -19.97
C TYR A 745 -15.00 -13.08 -19.02
N LEU A 746 -15.89 -12.08 -18.99
CA LEU A 746 -17.00 -12.10 -18.06
C LEU A 746 -17.99 -13.23 -18.37
N THR A 747 -18.20 -13.54 -19.65
CA THR A 747 -19.00 -14.70 -20.06
C THR A 747 -18.41 -16.00 -19.51
N ALA A 748 -17.09 -16.18 -19.60
CA ALA A 748 -16.44 -17.34 -19.02
C ALA A 748 -16.54 -17.37 -17.49
N PHE A 749 -16.36 -16.23 -16.83
CA PHE A 749 -16.51 -16.13 -15.39
C PHE A 749 -17.93 -16.48 -14.91
N VAL A 750 -18.97 -16.01 -15.62
CA VAL A 750 -20.36 -16.39 -15.36
C VAL A 750 -20.59 -17.87 -15.61
N LEU A 751 -20.00 -18.45 -16.67
CA LEU A 751 -20.07 -19.90 -16.93
C LEU A 751 -19.47 -20.71 -15.76
N LYS A 752 -18.33 -20.28 -15.21
CA LYS A 752 -17.74 -20.90 -14.01
C LYS A 752 -18.74 -20.90 -12.85
N ALA A 753 -19.33 -19.74 -12.56
CA ALA A 753 -20.29 -19.58 -11.46
C ALA A 753 -21.56 -20.44 -11.63
N LEU A 754 -22.14 -20.46 -12.84
CA LEU A 754 -23.32 -21.27 -13.16
C LEU A 754 -23.01 -22.77 -13.14
N ALA A 755 -21.82 -23.18 -13.59
CA ALA A 755 -21.39 -24.57 -13.57
C ALA A 755 -21.20 -25.09 -12.13
N GLU A 756 -20.66 -24.27 -11.24
CA GLU A 756 -20.53 -24.63 -9.81
C GLU A 756 -21.89 -24.74 -9.13
N ALA A 757 -22.81 -23.81 -9.40
CA ALA A 757 -24.17 -23.93 -8.90
C ALA A 757 -24.85 -25.22 -9.38
N ALA A 758 -24.75 -25.53 -10.68
CA ALA A 758 -25.30 -26.76 -11.24
C ALA A 758 -24.67 -28.03 -10.63
N ALA A 759 -23.37 -28.00 -10.30
CA ALA A 759 -22.68 -29.12 -9.65
C ALA A 759 -23.18 -29.38 -8.20
N LEU A 760 -23.82 -28.41 -7.57
CA LEU A 760 -24.44 -28.52 -6.23
C LEU A 760 -25.94 -28.87 -6.30
N ASP A 761 -26.39 -29.43 -7.42
CA ASP A 761 -27.80 -29.76 -7.70
C ASP A 761 -28.76 -28.55 -7.61
N VAL A 762 -28.24 -27.33 -7.77
CA VAL A 762 -29.07 -26.12 -7.89
C VAL A 762 -29.69 -26.09 -9.29
N PRO A 763 -30.99 -25.82 -9.44
CA PRO A 763 -31.62 -25.70 -10.75
C PRO A 763 -31.05 -24.51 -11.53
N VAL A 764 -30.25 -24.81 -12.55
CA VAL A 764 -29.72 -23.86 -13.53
C VAL A 764 -30.28 -24.21 -14.91
N ASP A 765 -30.63 -23.20 -15.71
CA ASP A 765 -31.08 -23.43 -17.10
C ASP A 765 -29.92 -23.94 -17.97
N ASN A 766 -29.96 -25.23 -18.34
CA ASN A 766 -28.99 -25.85 -19.24
C ASN A 766 -28.86 -25.11 -20.59
N ALA A 767 -29.93 -24.48 -21.07
CA ALA A 767 -29.88 -23.71 -22.30
C ALA A 767 -29.02 -22.44 -22.14
N ALA A 768 -29.03 -21.81 -20.97
CA ALA A 768 -28.19 -20.65 -20.68
C ALA A 768 -26.69 -21.03 -20.68
N ILE A 769 -26.32 -22.11 -20.01
CA ILE A 769 -24.94 -22.64 -20.03
C ILE A 769 -24.53 -23.02 -21.47
N SER A 770 -25.41 -23.71 -22.21
CA SER A 770 -25.14 -24.13 -23.59
C SER A 770 -24.88 -22.95 -24.53
N ARG A 771 -25.68 -21.88 -24.43
CA ARG A 771 -25.50 -20.65 -25.22
C ARG A 771 -24.18 -19.95 -24.88
N GLY A 772 -23.81 -19.87 -23.60
CA GLY A 772 -22.54 -19.30 -23.19
C GLY A 772 -21.33 -20.10 -23.68
N ILE A 773 -21.38 -21.43 -23.61
CA ILE A 773 -20.34 -22.31 -24.18
C ILE A 773 -20.21 -22.05 -25.69
N ALA A 774 -21.33 -21.99 -26.42
CA ALA A 774 -21.32 -21.71 -27.85
C ALA A 774 -20.69 -20.35 -28.18
N PHE A 775 -20.99 -19.31 -27.39
CA PHE A 775 -20.38 -17.99 -27.53
C PHE A 775 -18.86 -18.04 -27.35
N VAL A 776 -18.37 -18.63 -26.25
CA VAL A 776 -16.92 -18.73 -25.98
C VAL A 776 -16.20 -19.52 -27.07
N LEU A 777 -16.77 -20.65 -27.51
CA LEU A 777 -16.19 -21.44 -28.61
C LEU A 777 -16.21 -20.71 -29.96
N GLY A 778 -17.21 -19.85 -30.19
CA GLY A 778 -17.32 -19.01 -31.38
C GLY A 778 -16.31 -17.87 -31.44
N ALA A 779 -15.81 -17.41 -30.29
CA ALA A 779 -14.84 -16.31 -30.18
C ALA A 779 -13.38 -16.73 -30.45
N ARG A 780 -13.11 -17.98 -30.85
CA ARG A 780 -11.76 -18.48 -31.11
C ARG A 780 -11.16 -17.87 -32.39
N ASN A 781 -9.85 -17.65 -32.38
CA ASN A 781 -9.07 -17.25 -33.55
C ASN A 781 -8.81 -18.44 -34.51
N ASP A 782 -8.07 -18.18 -35.59
CA ASP A 782 -7.65 -19.16 -36.60
C ASP A 782 -6.80 -20.31 -36.02
N LYS A 783 -6.06 -20.05 -34.95
CA LYS A 783 -5.33 -21.07 -34.19
C LYS A 783 -6.24 -21.89 -33.28
N GLY A 784 -7.55 -21.60 -33.21
CA GLY A 784 -8.51 -22.26 -32.34
C GLY A 784 -8.22 -22.04 -30.85
N LEU A 785 -7.68 -20.87 -30.50
CA LEU A 785 -7.42 -20.36 -29.15
C LEU A 785 -8.03 -18.95 -29.03
N TRP A 786 -7.80 -18.22 -27.94
CA TRP A 786 -8.32 -16.87 -27.72
C TRP A 786 -7.20 -15.84 -27.62
N ALA A 787 -7.51 -14.61 -28.02
CA ALA A 787 -6.64 -13.46 -27.84
C ALA A 787 -7.19 -12.59 -26.71
N ALA A 788 -6.29 -12.02 -25.91
CA ALA A 788 -6.66 -11.12 -24.80
C ALA A 788 -7.15 -9.76 -25.30
N GLN A 789 -6.76 -9.38 -26.52
CA GLN A 789 -7.27 -8.17 -27.19
C GLN A 789 -8.80 -8.26 -27.38
N GLY A 790 -9.54 -7.29 -26.85
CA GLY A 790 -11.00 -7.25 -26.88
C GLY A 790 -11.70 -8.12 -25.83
N ALA A 791 -10.96 -8.90 -25.02
CA ALA A 791 -11.53 -9.70 -23.94
C ALA A 791 -11.76 -8.89 -22.65
N TYR A 792 -10.87 -7.91 -22.39
CA TYR A 792 -10.83 -7.04 -21.19
C TYR A 792 -10.72 -5.56 -21.58
N PHE A 793 -10.93 -4.62 -20.65
CA PHE A 793 -10.70 -3.19 -20.90
C PHE A 793 -9.32 -2.67 -20.47
N TRP A 794 -8.51 -3.51 -19.82
CA TRP A 794 -7.10 -3.26 -19.44
C TRP A 794 -6.15 -4.17 -20.25
N GLU A 795 -6.25 -4.07 -21.58
CA GLU A 795 -5.61 -4.99 -22.51
C GLU A 795 -4.06 -4.93 -22.48
N VAL A 796 -3.41 -6.09 -22.36
CA VAL A 796 -1.98 -6.26 -22.62
C VAL A 796 -1.83 -7.27 -23.76
N ASN A 797 -1.30 -6.82 -24.88
CA ASN A 797 -1.13 -7.65 -26.07
C ASN A 797 0.22 -8.38 -26.03
N ALA A 798 0.23 -9.58 -25.46
CA ALA A 798 1.40 -10.45 -25.39
C ALA A 798 1.00 -11.94 -25.61
N PRO A 799 1.80 -12.73 -26.36
CA PRO A 799 1.49 -14.15 -26.62
C PRO A 799 1.31 -14.99 -25.36
N GLU A 800 2.02 -14.66 -24.29
CA GLU A 800 1.94 -15.35 -23.00
C GLU A 800 0.61 -15.06 -22.31
N VAL A 801 0.09 -13.83 -22.42
CA VAL A 801 -1.22 -13.42 -21.90
C VAL A 801 -2.37 -14.10 -22.67
N ASP A 802 -2.26 -14.20 -24.00
CA ASP A 802 -3.21 -14.94 -24.83
C ASP A 802 -3.30 -16.43 -24.41
N MET A 803 -2.15 -17.03 -24.09
CA MET A 803 -2.10 -18.42 -23.65
C MET A 803 -2.65 -18.60 -22.24
N ALA A 804 -2.37 -17.69 -21.32
CA ALA A 804 -2.94 -17.70 -19.97
C ALA A 804 -4.48 -17.64 -20.01
N LEU A 805 -5.03 -16.68 -20.76
CA LEU A 805 -6.47 -16.59 -21.01
C LEU A 805 -7.01 -17.89 -21.64
N SER A 806 -6.31 -18.44 -22.63
CA SER A 806 -6.74 -19.66 -23.31
C SER A 806 -6.76 -20.89 -22.39
N ALA A 807 -5.79 -21.01 -21.49
CA ALA A 807 -5.72 -22.08 -20.51
C ALA A 807 -6.85 -21.95 -19.47
N GLU A 808 -7.12 -20.72 -18.99
CA GLU A 808 -8.22 -20.43 -18.09
C GLU A 808 -9.58 -20.77 -18.73
N LEU A 809 -9.85 -20.24 -19.92
CA LEU A 809 -11.08 -20.53 -20.69
C LEU A 809 -11.27 -22.02 -20.93
N PHE A 810 -10.20 -22.74 -21.25
CA PHE A 810 -10.26 -24.19 -21.38
C PHE A 810 -10.70 -24.87 -20.09
N SER A 811 -10.10 -24.52 -18.93
CA SER A 811 -10.48 -25.10 -17.65
C SER A 811 -11.96 -24.86 -17.30
N ILE A 812 -12.45 -23.65 -17.56
CA ILE A 812 -13.86 -23.26 -17.36
C ILE A 812 -14.79 -24.02 -18.32
N LEU A 813 -14.44 -24.12 -19.61
CA LEU A 813 -15.25 -24.83 -20.60
C LEU A 813 -15.40 -26.32 -20.25
N VAL A 814 -14.36 -26.94 -19.70
CA VAL A 814 -14.41 -28.32 -19.21
C VAL A 814 -15.42 -28.44 -18.06
N GLN A 815 -15.34 -27.55 -17.07
CA GLN A 815 -16.25 -27.53 -15.93
C GLN A 815 -17.70 -27.29 -16.35
N ALA A 816 -17.96 -26.27 -17.18
CA ALA A 816 -19.28 -25.92 -17.68
C ALA A 816 -19.88 -27.01 -18.57
N SER A 817 -19.09 -27.63 -19.45
CA SER A 817 -19.57 -28.73 -20.29
C SER A 817 -19.88 -29.98 -19.49
N LYS A 818 -19.08 -30.26 -18.44
CA LYS A 818 -19.35 -31.38 -17.53
C LYS A 818 -20.66 -31.18 -16.75
N ALA A 819 -21.00 -29.94 -16.37
CA ALA A 819 -22.25 -29.62 -15.69
C ALA A 819 -23.50 -29.90 -16.55
N LEU A 820 -23.39 -29.85 -17.88
CA LEU A 820 -24.46 -30.26 -18.81
C LEU A 820 -24.61 -31.79 -18.94
N GLY A 821 -23.66 -32.56 -18.42
CA GLY A 821 -23.59 -34.01 -18.56
C GLY A 821 -23.08 -34.49 -19.92
N GLY A 822 -22.96 -35.81 -20.08
CA GLY A 822 -22.51 -36.46 -21.32
C GLY A 822 -21.00 -36.73 -21.41
N VAL A 823 -20.49 -36.88 -22.64
CA VAL A 823 -19.07 -37.09 -22.95
C VAL A 823 -18.43 -35.82 -23.52
N PRO A 824 -17.10 -35.62 -23.36
CA PRO A 824 -16.44 -34.43 -23.88
C PRO A 824 -16.60 -34.28 -25.41
N GLY A 825 -17.00 -33.09 -25.86
CA GLY A 825 -17.11 -32.76 -27.28
C GLY A 825 -15.75 -32.65 -27.99
N ASN A 826 -15.76 -32.71 -29.32
CA ASN A 826 -14.54 -32.68 -30.15
C ASN A 826 -13.69 -31.42 -29.92
N ASP A 827 -14.32 -30.25 -29.73
CA ASP A 827 -13.60 -29.00 -29.43
C ASP A 827 -12.77 -29.10 -28.15
N LEU A 828 -13.30 -29.71 -27.09
CA LEU A 828 -12.58 -29.90 -25.83
C LEU A 828 -11.44 -30.90 -25.95
N LEU A 829 -11.59 -31.93 -26.79
CA LEU A 829 -10.52 -32.90 -27.06
C LEU A 829 -9.35 -32.24 -27.80
N VAL A 830 -9.65 -31.36 -28.76
CA VAL A 830 -8.63 -30.57 -29.47
C VAL A 830 -7.93 -29.59 -28.52
N LEU A 831 -8.68 -28.89 -27.66
CA LEU A 831 -8.10 -27.98 -26.67
C LEU A 831 -7.24 -28.73 -25.64
N LYS A 832 -7.71 -29.89 -25.15
CA LYS A 832 -6.93 -30.78 -24.28
C LYS A 832 -5.59 -31.13 -24.92
N GLN A 833 -5.57 -31.52 -26.20
CA GLN A 833 -4.32 -31.84 -26.90
C GLN A 833 -3.37 -30.65 -26.96
N LYS A 834 -3.87 -29.45 -27.25
CA LYS A 834 -3.06 -28.21 -27.26
C LYS A 834 -2.50 -27.89 -25.87
N MET A 835 -3.31 -28.01 -24.82
CA MET A 835 -2.86 -27.76 -23.45
C MET A 835 -1.83 -28.79 -22.99
N SER A 836 -1.99 -30.07 -23.35
CA SER A 836 -0.96 -31.08 -23.09
C SER A 836 0.35 -30.78 -23.81
N GLN A 837 0.31 -30.28 -25.05
CA GLN A 837 1.50 -29.85 -25.78
C GLN A 837 2.15 -28.62 -25.15
N PHE A 838 1.35 -27.66 -24.69
CA PHE A 838 1.82 -26.48 -23.97
C PHE A 838 2.54 -26.86 -22.67
N LEU A 839 1.95 -27.74 -21.86
CA LEU A 839 2.59 -28.23 -20.63
C LEU A 839 3.91 -28.95 -20.91
N ALA A 840 3.97 -29.78 -21.96
CA ALA A 840 5.19 -30.47 -22.37
C ALA A 840 6.31 -29.51 -22.80
N ALA A 841 5.99 -28.30 -23.24
CA ALA A 841 6.96 -27.28 -23.63
C ALA A 841 7.62 -26.54 -22.45
N ARG A 842 7.16 -26.79 -21.20
CA ARG A 842 7.67 -26.15 -19.97
C ARG A 842 7.72 -24.61 -20.07
N PRO A 843 6.55 -23.96 -20.14
CA PRO A 843 6.43 -22.52 -20.31
C PRO A 843 6.64 -21.78 -18.99
N GLN A 844 7.22 -20.58 -19.04
CA GLN A 844 7.55 -19.81 -17.82
C GLN A 844 6.35 -19.10 -17.17
N GLU A 845 5.15 -19.18 -17.75
CA GLU A 845 3.95 -18.50 -17.23
C GLU A 845 3.22 -19.40 -16.21
N PRO A 846 3.26 -19.09 -14.91
CA PRO A 846 2.79 -20.00 -13.87
C PRO A 846 1.25 -20.15 -13.82
N ALA A 847 0.48 -19.11 -14.14
CA ALA A 847 -0.98 -19.16 -14.13
C ALA A 847 -1.53 -19.98 -15.30
N ALA A 848 -0.96 -19.82 -16.50
CA ALA A 848 -1.27 -20.61 -17.67
C ALA A 848 -0.98 -22.10 -17.42
N VAL A 849 0.16 -22.41 -16.78
CA VAL A 849 0.49 -23.78 -16.37
C VAL A 849 -0.55 -24.31 -15.38
N ALA A 850 -0.87 -23.57 -14.32
CA ALA A 850 -1.83 -24.00 -13.31
C ALA A 850 -3.24 -24.26 -13.89
N HIS A 851 -3.74 -23.37 -14.75
CA HIS A 851 -5.03 -23.55 -15.43
C HIS A 851 -5.01 -24.71 -16.42
N ALA A 852 -3.94 -24.86 -17.20
CA ALA A 852 -3.80 -25.96 -18.14
C ALA A 852 -3.75 -27.31 -17.41
N VAL A 853 -2.99 -27.42 -16.30
CA VAL A 853 -2.96 -28.62 -15.45
C VAL A 853 -4.36 -28.93 -14.91
N THR A 854 -5.04 -27.94 -14.35
CA THR A 854 -6.40 -28.08 -13.80
C THR A 854 -7.39 -28.59 -14.85
N GLY A 855 -7.42 -27.98 -16.04
CA GLY A 855 -8.31 -28.38 -17.12
C GLY A 855 -7.97 -29.78 -17.69
N VAL A 856 -6.68 -30.10 -17.87
CA VAL A 856 -6.24 -31.41 -18.37
C VAL A 856 -6.54 -32.51 -17.37
N LEU A 857 -6.37 -32.25 -16.06
CA LEU A 857 -6.74 -33.17 -14.99
C LEU A 857 -8.25 -33.44 -14.97
N ALA A 858 -9.07 -32.38 -15.03
CA ALA A 858 -10.52 -32.49 -15.07
C ALA A 858 -11.00 -33.30 -16.31
N MET A 859 -10.41 -33.04 -17.48
CA MET A 859 -10.69 -33.80 -18.71
C MET A 859 -10.25 -35.26 -18.62
N SER A 860 -9.05 -35.52 -18.09
CA SER A 860 -8.53 -36.87 -17.90
C SER A 860 -9.46 -37.68 -16.99
N ARG A 861 -9.97 -37.08 -15.91
CA ARG A 861 -10.97 -37.72 -15.03
C ARG A 861 -12.31 -37.94 -15.72
N TRP A 862 -12.83 -36.93 -16.41
CA TRP A 862 -14.11 -37.04 -17.11
C TRP A 862 -14.07 -38.14 -18.19
N ALA A 863 -12.97 -38.22 -18.94
CA ALA A 863 -12.75 -39.25 -19.97
C ALA A 863 -12.21 -40.59 -19.40
N SER A 864 -11.94 -40.69 -18.09
CA SER A 864 -11.26 -41.83 -17.46
C SER A 864 -9.91 -42.22 -18.11
N ASP A 865 -9.18 -41.23 -18.63
CA ASP A 865 -7.91 -41.38 -19.33
C ASP A 865 -6.73 -41.22 -18.38
N LYS A 866 -6.25 -42.33 -17.82
CA LYS A 866 -5.13 -42.35 -16.85
C LYS A 866 -3.76 -42.06 -17.45
N THR A 867 -3.62 -42.03 -18.78
CA THR A 867 -2.30 -41.87 -19.44
C THR A 867 -1.67 -40.51 -19.20
N LEU A 868 -2.47 -39.53 -18.74
CA LEU A 868 -2.03 -38.16 -18.51
C LEU A 868 -1.65 -37.87 -17.06
N TYR A 869 -1.84 -38.79 -16.12
CA TYR A 869 -1.53 -38.55 -14.71
C TYR A 869 -0.04 -38.29 -14.46
N GLU A 870 0.84 -39.05 -15.11
CA GLU A 870 2.29 -38.85 -15.01
C GLU A 870 2.72 -37.50 -15.64
N PRO A 871 2.32 -37.15 -16.88
CA PRO A 871 2.57 -35.81 -17.44
C PRO A 871 2.00 -34.64 -16.61
N ILE A 872 0.83 -34.83 -15.99
CA ILE A 872 0.22 -33.84 -15.08
C ILE A 872 1.11 -33.64 -13.85
N GLU A 873 1.57 -34.74 -13.24
CA GLU A 873 2.43 -34.68 -12.06
C GLU A 873 3.77 -34.01 -12.38
N GLU A 874 4.38 -34.31 -13.53
CA GLU A 874 5.59 -33.64 -14.02
C GLU A 874 5.37 -32.12 -14.22
N ALA A 875 4.22 -31.73 -14.76
CA ALA A 875 3.87 -30.32 -14.94
C ALA A 875 3.68 -29.59 -13.59
N VAL A 876 3.12 -30.26 -12.57
CA VAL A 876 3.02 -29.72 -11.21
C VAL A 876 4.41 -29.53 -10.59
N GLU A 877 5.31 -30.52 -10.70
CA GLU A 877 6.69 -30.37 -10.21
C GLU A 877 7.43 -29.24 -10.92
N TYR A 878 7.19 -29.06 -12.21
CA TYR A 878 7.72 -27.93 -12.97
C TYR A 878 7.16 -26.59 -12.50
N LEU A 879 5.85 -26.48 -12.28
CA LEU A 879 5.22 -25.30 -11.71
C LEU A 879 5.84 -24.93 -10.36
N LEU A 880 6.01 -25.90 -9.46
CA LEU A 880 6.67 -25.68 -8.17
C LEU A 880 8.16 -25.31 -8.31
N THR A 881 8.79 -25.65 -9.42
CA THR A 881 10.16 -25.20 -9.73
C THR A 881 10.19 -23.73 -10.12
N LEU A 882 9.23 -23.25 -10.93
CA LEU A 882 9.08 -21.82 -11.25
C LEU A 882 8.98 -20.98 -9.96
N LYS A 883 8.23 -21.46 -8.96
CA LYS A 883 8.17 -20.83 -7.63
C LYS A 883 9.55 -20.68 -6.98
N ARG A 884 10.32 -21.77 -6.95
CA ARG A 884 11.63 -21.82 -6.30
C ARG A 884 12.67 -20.95 -7.01
N GLU A 885 12.51 -20.75 -8.31
CA GLU A 885 13.40 -19.95 -9.15
C GLU A 885 13.02 -18.46 -9.22
N GLY A 886 11.97 -18.03 -8.50
CA GLY A 886 11.54 -16.63 -8.47
C GLY A 886 10.65 -16.23 -9.65
N HIS A 887 10.23 -17.18 -10.50
CA HIS A 887 9.28 -16.97 -11.58
C HIS A 887 7.84 -17.22 -11.10
N TRP A 888 7.43 -16.50 -10.04
CA TRP A 888 6.16 -16.76 -9.35
C TRP A 888 5.09 -15.69 -9.55
N GLU A 889 5.42 -14.60 -10.26
CA GLU A 889 4.47 -13.52 -10.56
C GLU A 889 3.69 -13.82 -11.85
N PRO A 890 2.35 -13.86 -11.82
CA PRO A 890 1.54 -14.04 -13.03
C PRO A 890 1.42 -12.73 -13.83
N HIS A 891 0.94 -12.80 -15.06
CA HIS A 891 0.71 -11.61 -15.87
C HIS A 891 -0.33 -10.62 -15.31
N TRP A 892 -0.19 -9.35 -15.72
CA TRP A 892 -0.87 -8.17 -15.16
C TRP A 892 -2.40 -8.08 -15.35
N TYR A 893 -3.04 -8.94 -16.14
CA TYR A 893 -4.48 -8.79 -16.43
C TYR A 893 -5.42 -9.21 -15.29
N HIS A 894 -4.89 -9.83 -14.22
CA HIS A 894 -5.56 -10.04 -12.93
C HIS A 894 -5.35 -8.88 -11.92
N ALA A 895 -4.73 -7.76 -12.34
CA ALA A 895 -4.43 -6.59 -11.51
C ALA A 895 -3.80 -6.96 -10.15
N TYR A 896 -3.83 -6.06 -9.16
CA TYR A 896 -3.16 -6.14 -7.86
C TYR A 896 -3.48 -7.39 -6.99
N GLY A 897 -4.29 -8.35 -7.45
CA GLY A 897 -4.66 -9.59 -6.76
C GLY A 897 -4.17 -10.90 -7.40
N GLY A 898 -3.48 -10.87 -8.54
CA GLY A 898 -3.14 -12.09 -9.30
C GLY A 898 -2.36 -13.17 -8.54
N MET A 899 -1.51 -12.77 -7.58
CA MET A 899 -0.79 -13.71 -6.70
C MET A 899 -1.73 -14.50 -5.79
N VAL A 900 -2.81 -13.87 -5.30
CA VAL A 900 -3.81 -14.54 -4.49
C VAL A 900 -4.55 -15.58 -5.32
N GLU A 901 -4.97 -15.20 -6.53
CA GLU A 901 -5.68 -16.08 -7.45
C GLU A 901 -4.83 -17.29 -7.86
N LEU A 902 -3.55 -17.08 -8.21
CA LEU A 902 -2.62 -18.14 -8.55
C LEU A 902 -2.41 -19.13 -7.39
N ASN A 903 -2.08 -18.62 -6.20
CA ASN A 903 -1.83 -19.48 -5.04
C ASN A 903 -3.09 -20.23 -4.60
N ALA A 904 -4.27 -19.61 -4.69
CA ALA A 904 -5.56 -20.26 -4.43
C ALA A 904 -5.85 -21.37 -5.45
N LEU A 905 -5.64 -21.12 -6.75
CA LEU A 905 -5.81 -22.10 -7.82
C LEU A 905 -4.89 -23.30 -7.61
N ILE A 906 -3.62 -23.07 -7.27
CA ILE A 906 -2.66 -24.15 -7.03
C ILE A 906 -3.07 -24.97 -5.82
N LEU A 907 -3.52 -24.33 -4.74
CA LEU A 907 -4.02 -25.03 -3.56
C LEU A 907 -5.20 -25.93 -3.93
N GLU A 908 -6.23 -25.40 -4.61
CA GLU A 908 -7.36 -26.21 -5.11
C GLU A 908 -6.91 -27.37 -5.99
N MET A 909 -5.99 -27.13 -6.92
CA MET A 909 -5.42 -28.13 -7.83
C MET A 909 -4.70 -29.26 -7.07
N LEU A 910 -3.85 -28.93 -6.09
CA LEU A 910 -3.13 -29.92 -5.28
C LEU A 910 -4.10 -30.76 -4.44
N ARG A 911 -5.11 -30.11 -3.84
CA ARG A 911 -6.20 -30.77 -3.12
C ARG A 911 -7.00 -31.70 -4.02
N GLU A 912 -7.17 -31.33 -5.29
CA GLU A 912 -7.84 -32.17 -6.25
C GLU A 912 -6.99 -33.40 -6.64
N LEU A 913 -5.67 -33.26 -6.77
CA LEU A 913 -4.74 -34.37 -7.06
C LEU A 913 -4.63 -35.39 -5.92
N LYS A 914 -4.75 -34.95 -4.66
CA LYS A 914 -4.72 -35.81 -3.45
C LYS A 914 -3.43 -36.64 -3.33
N LEU A 915 -2.29 -36.04 -3.62
CA LEU A 915 -0.98 -36.69 -3.52
C LEU A 915 -0.26 -36.26 -2.23
N PRO A 916 0.02 -37.18 -1.28
CA PRO A 916 0.61 -36.84 0.02
C PRO A 916 1.94 -36.07 -0.05
N LYS A 917 2.72 -36.25 -1.11
CA LYS A 917 4.02 -35.56 -1.27
C LYS A 917 3.91 -34.04 -1.38
N TYR A 918 2.73 -33.49 -1.70
CA TYR A 918 2.52 -32.04 -1.82
C TYR A 918 1.94 -31.39 -0.57
N GLU A 919 1.73 -32.16 0.51
CA GLU A 919 1.11 -31.66 1.74
C GLU A 919 1.88 -30.47 2.35
N GLY A 920 3.21 -30.48 2.30
CA GLY A 920 4.04 -29.35 2.74
C GLY A 920 3.77 -28.06 1.92
N VAL A 921 3.54 -28.21 0.62
CA VAL A 921 3.23 -27.08 -0.27
C VAL A 921 1.80 -26.56 -0.02
N GLU A 922 0.84 -27.45 0.19
CA GLU A 922 -0.54 -27.07 0.55
C GLU A 922 -0.55 -26.19 1.81
N ARG A 923 0.21 -26.58 2.85
CA ARG A 923 0.33 -25.81 4.10
C ARG A 923 0.98 -24.44 3.89
N GLU A 924 2.01 -24.39 3.06
CA GLU A 924 2.69 -23.14 2.71
C GLU A 924 1.70 -22.17 2.04
N LEU A 925 0.90 -22.65 1.09
CA LEU A 925 -0.11 -21.85 0.38
C LEU A 925 -1.23 -21.38 1.31
N VAL A 926 -1.72 -22.24 2.22
CA VAL A 926 -2.70 -21.84 3.24
C VAL A 926 -2.13 -20.73 4.14
N THR A 927 -0.91 -20.90 4.63
CA THR A 927 -0.26 -19.90 5.50
C THR A 927 -0.06 -18.57 4.77
N TRP A 928 0.37 -18.63 3.51
CA TRP A 928 0.55 -17.45 2.68
C TRP A 928 -0.79 -16.73 2.44
N LEU A 929 -1.85 -17.44 2.06
CA LEU A 929 -3.18 -16.86 1.89
C LEU A 929 -3.66 -16.21 3.19
N LEU A 930 -3.53 -16.87 4.34
CA LEU A 930 -3.93 -16.28 5.62
C LEU A 930 -3.12 -15.03 5.98
N SER A 931 -1.86 -14.92 5.53
CA SER A 931 -1.01 -13.75 5.77
C SER A 931 -1.31 -12.53 4.88
N THR A 932 -1.95 -12.74 3.72
CA THR A 932 -2.27 -11.68 2.75
C THR A 932 -3.67 -11.09 2.94
N ARG A 933 -4.36 -11.49 4.01
CA ARG A 933 -5.69 -11.03 4.36
C ARG A 933 -5.67 -9.58 4.88
N GLU A 934 -6.59 -8.76 4.39
CA GLU A 934 -6.76 -7.37 4.83
C GLU A 934 -7.51 -7.26 6.17
N ALA A 935 -7.46 -6.09 6.83
CA ALA A 935 -8.01 -5.88 8.17
C ALA A 935 -9.53 -6.11 8.29
N TRP A 936 -10.29 -5.91 7.21
CA TRP A 936 -11.74 -6.20 7.11
C TRP A 936 -12.03 -7.62 6.58
N GLY A 937 -11.00 -8.43 6.38
CA GLY A 937 -11.12 -9.85 6.13
C GLY A 937 -11.17 -10.27 4.66
N ALA A 938 -11.02 -9.36 3.70
CA ALA A 938 -10.99 -9.64 2.27
C ALA A 938 -9.57 -9.87 1.73
N TRP A 939 -9.47 -10.32 0.48
CA TRP A 939 -8.23 -10.43 -0.28
C TRP A 939 -8.31 -9.59 -1.54
N HIS A 940 -7.82 -8.35 -1.46
CA HIS A 940 -7.67 -7.38 -2.55
C HIS A 940 -8.95 -7.00 -3.31
N ASN A 941 -9.56 -7.92 -4.04
CA ASN A 941 -10.77 -7.72 -4.84
C ASN A 941 -11.76 -8.89 -4.66
N GLU A 942 -12.91 -8.83 -5.34
CA GLU A 942 -13.97 -9.82 -5.23
C GLU A 942 -13.51 -11.22 -5.65
N ILE A 943 -12.77 -11.34 -6.76
CA ILE A 943 -12.29 -12.63 -7.27
C ILE A 943 -11.18 -13.22 -6.39
N GLY A 944 -10.23 -12.40 -5.95
CA GLY A 944 -9.17 -12.78 -5.02
C GLY A 944 -9.75 -13.30 -3.72
N THR A 945 -10.78 -12.61 -3.18
CA THR A 945 -11.51 -13.04 -1.98
C THR A 945 -12.24 -14.36 -2.22
N VAL A 946 -12.98 -14.50 -3.33
CA VAL A 946 -13.69 -15.74 -3.69
C VAL A 946 -12.73 -16.91 -3.81
N ASN A 947 -11.64 -16.76 -4.55
CA ASN A 947 -10.65 -17.82 -4.78
C ASN A 947 -9.92 -18.19 -3.48
N ALA A 948 -9.51 -17.21 -2.67
CA ALA A 948 -8.89 -17.48 -1.37
C ALA A 948 -9.82 -18.26 -0.44
N VAL A 949 -11.09 -17.84 -0.33
CA VAL A 949 -12.10 -18.55 0.48
C VAL A 949 -12.32 -19.97 -0.03
N ARG A 950 -12.53 -20.16 -1.35
CA ARG A 950 -12.70 -21.48 -1.96
C ARG A 950 -11.53 -22.41 -1.66
N ALA A 951 -10.30 -21.92 -1.84
CA ALA A 951 -9.10 -22.68 -1.60
C ALA A 951 -8.90 -23.05 -0.11
N LEU A 952 -9.19 -22.12 0.81
CA LEU A 952 -9.12 -22.37 2.25
C LEU A 952 -10.16 -23.41 2.71
N LEU A 953 -11.40 -23.32 2.19
CA LEU A 953 -12.45 -24.31 2.46
C LEU A 953 -12.05 -25.71 1.93
N ALA A 954 -11.53 -25.78 0.71
CA ALA A 954 -11.05 -27.03 0.09
C ALA A 954 -9.84 -27.66 0.83
N ALA A 955 -9.02 -26.83 1.46
CA ALA A 955 -7.92 -27.28 2.31
C ALA A 955 -8.37 -27.90 3.64
N GLY A 956 -9.68 -27.89 3.94
CA GLY A 956 -10.23 -28.51 5.15
C GLY A 956 -10.17 -27.62 6.38
N ALA A 957 -10.05 -26.31 6.18
CA ALA A 957 -10.35 -25.35 7.23
C ALA A 957 -11.76 -25.63 7.79
N GLY A 958 -11.86 -26.07 9.05
CA GLY A 958 -13.10 -26.03 9.84
C GLY A 958 -14.15 -27.15 9.69
N THR A 959 -13.80 -28.39 9.32
CA THR A 959 -14.77 -29.51 9.44
C THR A 959 -14.97 -30.03 10.86
N LYS A 960 -14.10 -29.64 11.81
CA LYS A 960 -14.22 -29.93 13.24
C LYS A 960 -14.15 -28.64 14.03
N GLN A 961 -15.06 -28.45 14.99
CA GLN A 961 -14.98 -27.36 15.95
C GLN A 961 -13.84 -27.66 16.92
N GLU A 962 -13.00 -26.66 17.15
CA GLU A 962 -12.00 -26.71 18.20
C GLU A 962 -12.67 -26.61 19.57
N LYS A 963 -12.10 -27.28 20.57
CA LYS A 963 -12.45 -27.08 21.99
C LYS A 963 -11.35 -26.28 22.68
N PRO A 964 -11.62 -25.65 23.84
CA PRO A 964 -10.54 -25.03 24.62
C PRO A 964 -9.45 -26.07 24.86
N SER A 965 -8.28 -25.80 24.31
CA SER A 965 -7.19 -26.77 24.21
C SER A 965 -5.86 -26.06 24.40
N LYS A 966 -4.78 -26.84 24.45
CA LYS A 966 -3.45 -26.38 24.79
C LYS A 966 -2.42 -27.10 23.95
N VAL A 967 -1.45 -26.35 23.46
CA VAL A 967 -0.23 -26.90 22.87
C VAL A 967 0.91 -26.77 23.88
N THR A 968 1.59 -27.88 24.14
CA THR A 968 2.79 -27.92 24.97
C THR A 968 3.98 -28.35 24.13
N VAL A 969 5.00 -27.51 24.06
CA VAL A 969 6.26 -27.79 23.38
C VAL A 969 7.32 -28.14 24.43
N ARG A 970 7.93 -29.31 24.30
CA ARG A 970 9.05 -29.75 25.14
C ARG A 970 10.31 -29.99 24.32
N VAL A 971 11.45 -29.65 24.91
CA VAL A 971 12.77 -30.00 24.38
C VAL A 971 13.53 -30.73 25.48
N ASN A 972 13.95 -31.96 25.21
CA ASN A 972 14.62 -32.84 26.17
C ASN A 972 13.85 -33.06 27.49
N GLY A 973 12.52 -32.97 27.45
CA GLY A 973 11.63 -33.11 28.60
C GLY A 973 11.29 -31.80 29.31
N ASP A 974 12.01 -30.71 29.05
CA ASP A 974 11.73 -29.39 29.62
C ASP A 974 10.65 -28.67 28.80
N VAL A 975 9.70 -28.00 29.47
CA VAL A 975 8.61 -27.26 28.81
C VAL A 975 9.09 -25.90 28.32
N MET A 976 9.11 -25.70 27.01
CA MET A 976 9.60 -24.48 26.34
C MET A 976 8.50 -23.46 26.08
N ALA A 977 7.32 -23.96 25.70
CA ALA A 977 6.15 -23.14 25.45
C ALA A 977 4.89 -23.90 25.83
N GLU A 978 3.96 -23.16 26.41
CA GLU A 978 2.60 -23.62 26.68
C GLU A 978 1.67 -22.51 26.17
N VAL A 979 0.77 -22.87 25.26
CA VAL A 979 -0.11 -21.90 24.59
C VAL A 979 -1.54 -22.43 24.64
N ASP A 980 -2.42 -21.67 25.26
CA ASP A 980 -3.86 -21.91 25.23
C ASP A 980 -4.40 -21.54 23.84
N VAL A 981 -5.21 -22.43 23.27
CA VAL A 981 -5.85 -22.29 21.97
C VAL A 981 -7.31 -21.89 22.21
N ASP A 982 -7.66 -20.69 21.76
CA ASP A 982 -9.03 -20.19 21.82
C ASP A 982 -9.85 -20.82 20.67
N PRO A 983 -10.95 -21.53 20.96
CA PRO A 983 -11.84 -22.06 19.92
C PRO A 983 -12.40 -21.03 18.95
N ALA A 984 -12.55 -19.77 19.39
CA ALA A 984 -13.07 -18.70 18.55
C ALA A 984 -12.05 -18.26 17.49
N ASP A 985 -10.76 -18.32 17.81
CA ASP A 985 -9.67 -18.09 16.87
C ASP A 985 -8.41 -18.92 17.20
N PRO A 986 -8.41 -20.22 16.83
CA PRO A 986 -7.26 -21.10 17.09
C PRO A 986 -6.00 -20.64 16.37
N PHE A 987 -6.16 -19.93 15.25
CA PHE A 987 -5.07 -19.45 14.43
C PHE A 987 -4.33 -18.30 15.14
N LEU A 988 -5.04 -17.24 15.54
CA LEU A 988 -4.42 -16.08 16.17
C LEU A 988 -3.96 -16.37 17.60
N SER A 989 -4.74 -17.14 18.38
CA SER A 989 -4.35 -17.54 19.74
C SER A 989 -3.05 -18.35 19.77
N ALA A 990 -2.79 -19.15 18.73
CA ALA A 990 -1.55 -19.91 18.56
C ALA A 990 -0.44 -19.18 17.76
N ALA A 991 -0.58 -17.87 17.45
CA ALA A 991 0.36 -17.15 16.58
C ALA A 991 1.83 -17.25 17.03
N ARG A 992 2.07 -17.30 18.36
CA ARG A 992 3.41 -17.46 18.94
C ARG A 992 4.11 -18.76 18.53
N LEU A 993 3.35 -19.80 18.16
CA LEU A 993 3.88 -21.10 17.77
C LEU A 993 4.28 -21.19 16.30
N ARG A 994 3.98 -20.17 15.47
CA ARG A 994 4.28 -20.21 14.03
C ARG A 994 5.77 -20.05 13.71
N SER A 995 6.54 -19.46 14.64
CA SER A 995 7.99 -19.30 14.53
C SER A 995 8.60 -19.32 15.94
N LEU A 996 8.46 -20.44 16.63
CA LEU A 996 9.02 -20.63 17.96
C LEU A 996 10.50 -21.03 17.84
N GLU A 997 11.40 -20.17 18.33
CA GLU A 997 12.83 -20.47 18.35
C GLU A 997 13.15 -21.50 19.45
N LEU A 998 13.70 -22.65 19.04
CA LEU A 998 14.14 -23.73 19.92
C LEU A 998 15.68 -23.80 20.06
N THR A 999 16.41 -22.98 19.30
CA THR A 999 17.89 -22.96 19.25
C THR A 999 18.57 -23.01 20.62
N PRO A 1000 18.19 -22.17 21.61
CA PRO A 1000 18.91 -22.10 22.89
C PRO A 1000 18.77 -23.36 23.75
N PHE A 1001 17.82 -24.22 23.43
CA PHE A 1001 17.45 -25.39 24.24
C PHE A 1001 17.97 -26.71 23.67
N LEU A 1002 18.65 -26.65 22.51
CA LEU A 1002 19.27 -27.82 21.91
C LEU A 1002 20.53 -28.22 22.69
N ALA A 1003 20.66 -29.51 22.96
CA ALA A 1003 21.90 -30.09 23.44
C ALA A 1003 22.95 -30.10 22.32
N SER A 1004 24.24 -30.19 22.70
CA SER A 1004 25.36 -30.32 21.76
C SER A 1004 25.33 -31.63 20.95
N GLY A 1005 24.59 -32.64 21.41
CA GLY A 1005 24.34 -33.93 20.75
C GLY A 1005 22.90 -34.07 20.25
N THR A 1006 22.27 -35.21 20.54
CA THR A 1006 20.88 -35.45 20.15
C THR A 1006 19.92 -34.69 21.05
N SER A 1007 19.00 -33.92 20.47
CA SER A 1007 17.88 -33.31 21.18
C SER A 1007 16.57 -33.96 20.77
N LYS A 1008 15.70 -34.26 21.73
CA LYS A 1008 14.32 -34.70 21.49
C LYS A 1008 13.40 -33.49 21.57
N VAL A 1009 12.66 -33.21 20.50
CA VAL A 1009 11.58 -32.20 20.50
C VAL A 1009 10.27 -32.95 20.51
N GLU A 1010 9.40 -32.60 21.44
CA GLU A 1010 8.06 -33.18 21.60
C GLU A 1010 7.04 -32.06 21.59
N VAL A 1011 5.99 -32.21 20.81
CA VAL A 1011 4.87 -31.27 20.78
C VAL A 1011 3.59 -32.05 21.04
N GLU A 1012 2.92 -31.68 22.12
CA GLU A 1012 1.65 -32.25 22.53
C GLU A 1012 0.53 -31.24 22.33
N TYR A 1013 -0.62 -31.76 21.95
CA TYR A 1013 -1.83 -30.99 21.72
C TYR A 1013 -3.03 -31.85 22.10
N ASP A 1014 -3.94 -31.29 22.89
CA ASP A 1014 -5.09 -32.00 23.48
C ASP A 1014 -6.44 -31.62 22.85
N GLY A 1015 -6.42 -30.78 21.81
CA GLY A 1015 -7.59 -30.33 21.05
C GLY A 1015 -8.10 -31.32 20.01
N ASP A 1016 -9.12 -30.90 19.27
CA ASP A 1016 -9.88 -31.80 18.38
C ASP A 1016 -9.51 -31.68 16.89
N LEU A 1017 -8.62 -30.74 16.54
CA LEU A 1017 -8.14 -30.49 15.18
C LEU A 1017 -6.97 -31.41 14.79
N ALA A 1018 -6.71 -31.48 13.49
CA ALA A 1018 -5.46 -32.02 12.95
C ALA A 1018 -4.55 -30.84 12.63
N VAL A 1019 -3.50 -30.65 13.42
CA VAL A 1019 -2.70 -29.42 13.38
C VAL A 1019 -1.33 -29.72 12.79
N PRO A 1020 -0.99 -29.20 11.59
CA PRO A 1020 0.33 -29.38 11.03
C PRO A 1020 1.40 -28.75 11.92
N VAL A 1021 2.52 -29.47 12.01
CA VAL A 1021 3.72 -29.03 12.70
C VAL A 1021 4.92 -29.24 11.80
N ALA A 1022 5.79 -28.24 11.73
CA ALA A 1022 7.05 -28.29 11.00
C ALA A 1022 8.17 -27.81 11.91
N LEU A 1023 9.27 -28.56 11.95
CA LEU A 1023 10.48 -28.20 12.69
C LEU A 1023 11.62 -28.09 11.69
N GLU A 1024 12.19 -26.90 11.56
CA GLU A 1024 13.34 -26.65 10.71
C GLU A 1024 14.61 -26.56 11.56
N LEU A 1025 15.62 -27.36 11.22
CA LEU A 1025 16.98 -27.27 11.76
C LEU A 1025 17.91 -26.80 10.64
N LYS A 1026 18.59 -25.68 10.87
CA LYS A 1026 19.65 -25.15 9.98
C LYS A 1026 21.00 -25.23 10.69
N GLU A 1027 22.02 -25.72 9.97
CA GLU A 1027 23.38 -25.86 10.50
C GLU A 1027 24.42 -25.31 9.53
N TRP A 1028 25.28 -24.42 10.03
CA TRP A 1028 26.36 -23.78 9.28
C TRP A 1028 27.70 -24.44 9.57
N GLY A 1029 28.67 -24.31 8.64
CA GLY A 1029 30.01 -24.92 8.78
C GLY A 1029 30.08 -26.42 8.45
N VAL A 1030 28.94 -27.07 8.19
CA VAL A 1030 28.87 -28.51 7.89
C VAL A 1030 29.20 -28.84 6.42
N ARG A 1031 28.80 -27.97 5.49
CA ARG A 1031 29.08 -28.12 4.06
C ARG A 1031 30.45 -27.52 3.71
N LYS A 1032 31.32 -28.30 3.06
CA LYS A 1032 32.46 -27.73 2.32
C LYS A 1032 31.92 -27.09 1.04
N ALA A 1033 32.47 -25.95 0.64
CA ALA A 1033 32.19 -25.36 -0.66
C ALA A 1033 32.72 -26.32 -1.75
N ASP A 1034 31.83 -27.11 -2.34
CA ASP A 1034 32.18 -27.91 -3.51
C ASP A 1034 32.23 -27.00 -4.72
N ALA A 1035 33.44 -26.69 -5.19
CA ALA A 1035 33.68 -25.83 -6.35
C ALA A 1035 33.24 -26.46 -7.70
N LYS A 1036 32.70 -27.70 -7.68
CA LYS A 1036 32.27 -28.44 -8.87
C LYS A 1036 30.97 -29.21 -8.62
N HIS A 1037 29.85 -28.55 -8.85
CA HIS A 1037 28.59 -29.22 -9.12
C HIS A 1037 28.02 -28.70 -10.43
N GLY A 1038 27.96 -29.56 -11.45
CA GLY A 1038 27.44 -29.23 -12.77
C GLY A 1038 28.47 -28.64 -13.76
N PRO A 1039 28.00 -28.06 -14.88
CA PRO A 1039 28.84 -27.57 -15.98
C PRO A 1039 29.51 -26.20 -15.72
N LEU A 1040 29.20 -25.57 -14.59
CA LEU A 1040 29.65 -24.22 -14.24
C LEU A 1040 30.84 -24.25 -13.29
N SER A 1041 31.77 -23.32 -13.52
CA SER A 1041 32.87 -22.97 -12.63
C SER A 1041 32.77 -21.49 -12.29
N VAL A 1042 32.92 -21.15 -11.01
CA VAL A 1042 32.79 -19.78 -10.52
C VAL A 1042 34.07 -19.40 -9.79
N THR A 1043 34.59 -18.22 -10.09
CA THR A 1043 35.68 -17.60 -9.32
C THR A 1043 35.26 -16.19 -8.91
N ARG A 1044 35.57 -15.83 -7.66
CA ARG A 1044 35.31 -14.49 -7.12
C ARG A 1044 36.63 -13.90 -6.65
N ARG A 1045 36.96 -12.70 -7.13
CA ARG A 1045 38.12 -11.92 -6.68
C ARG A 1045 37.61 -10.61 -6.09
N ALA A 1046 38.05 -10.29 -4.88
CA ALA A 1046 37.80 -9.02 -4.21
C ALA A 1046 39.05 -8.61 -3.43
N ALA A 1047 39.17 -7.35 -3.06
CA ALA A 1047 40.23 -6.91 -2.16
C ALA A 1047 40.08 -7.61 -0.79
N PRO A 1048 41.18 -8.03 -0.15
CA PRO A 1048 41.13 -8.70 1.16
C PRO A 1048 40.79 -7.73 2.31
N ALA A 1049 40.94 -6.42 2.09
CA ALA A 1049 40.58 -5.35 3.01
C ALA A 1049 40.23 -4.09 2.19
N ALA A 1050 39.34 -3.25 2.73
CA ALA A 1050 38.97 -1.96 2.15
C ALA A 1050 38.82 -0.92 3.28
N GLY A 1051 39.19 0.34 3.02
CA GLY A 1051 38.88 1.44 3.93
C GLY A 1051 37.38 1.69 4.00
N MET A 1052 36.88 2.14 5.16
CA MET A 1052 35.49 2.54 5.30
C MET A 1052 35.21 3.74 4.39
N GLY A 1053 34.25 3.60 3.45
CA GLY A 1053 33.94 4.61 2.43
C GLY A 1053 34.79 4.55 1.17
N GLU A 1054 35.77 3.65 1.08
CA GLU A 1054 36.54 3.41 -0.15
C GLU A 1054 35.82 2.39 -1.04
N PRO A 1055 35.68 2.64 -2.36
CA PRO A 1055 35.12 1.66 -3.27
C PRO A 1055 36.05 0.44 -3.38
N SER A 1056 35.49 -0.76 -3.22
CA SER A 1056 36.21 -2.03 -3.42
C SER A 1056 35.64 -2.75 -4.64
N GLU A 1057 36.50 -3.03 -5.62
CA GLU A 1057 36.10 -3.79 -6.81
C GLU A 1057 35.90 -5.27 -6.46
N VAL A 1058 34.79 -5.84 -6.94
CA VAL A 1058 34.49 -7.27 -6.87
C VAL A 1058 34.29 -7.80 -8.28
N VAL A 1059 35.07 -8.83 -8.62
CA VAL A 1059 35.02 -9.50 -9.93
C VAL A 1059 34.54 -10.93 -9.73
N VAL A 1060 33.35 -11.24 -10.25
CA VAL A 1060 32.83 -12.61 -10.34
C VAL A 1060 32.97 -13.09 -11.77
N THR A 1061 33.68 -14.20 -11.98
CA THR A 1061 33.80 -14.85 -13.28
C THR A 1061 33.10 -16.20 -13.24
N VAL A 1062 32.13 -16.38 -14.12
CA VAL A 1062 31.43 -17.64 -14.33
C VAL A 1062 31.85 -18.21 -15.69
N ALA A 1063 32.32 -19.45 -15.71
CA ALA A 1063 32.68 -20.16 -16.93
C ALA A 1063 31.92 -21.49 -17.00
N ALA A 1064 31.37 -21.79 -18.17
CA ALA A 1064 30.61 -23.01 -18.44
C ALA A 1064 31.36 -23.90 -19.44
N ASP A 1065 31.37 -25.22 -19.22
CA ASP A 1065 31.95 -26.18 -20.17
C ASP A 1065 30.98 -26.54 -21.33
N LYS A 1066 29.70 -26.16 -21.19
CA LYS A 1066 28.62 -26.33 -22.17
C LYS A 1066 27.69 -25.12 -22.12
N ALA A 1067 26.88 -24.93 -23.16
CA ALA A 1067 25.87 -23.87 -23.17
C ALA A 1067 24.85 -24.08 -22.04
N VAL A 1068 24.71 -23.08 -21.17
CA VAL A 1068 23.73 -23.07 -20.08
C VAL A 1068 22.69 -21.99 -20.42
N PRO A 1069 21.40 -22.34 -20.51
CA PRO A 1069 20.36 -21.42 -21.00
C PRO A 1069 20.08 -20.25 -20.03
N HIS A 1070 20.34 -20.44 -18.74
CA HIS A 1070 20.15 -19.42 -17.71
C HIS A 1070 21.20 -19.57 -16.60
N VAL A 1071 21.81 -18.47 -16.17
CA VAL A 1071 22.80 -18.44 -15.10
C VAL A 1071 22.43 -17.31 -14.16
N GLN A 1072 22.16 -17.64 -12.90
CA GLN A 1072 21.97 -16.67 -11.83
C GLN A 1072 23.23 -16.61 -10.95
N VAL A 1073 23.72 -15.40 -10.70
CA VAL A 1073 24.83 -15.15 -9.77
C VAL A 1073 24.27 -14.46 -8.54
N VAL A 1074 24.41 -15.12 -7.38
CA VAL A 1074 24.05 -14.53 -6.08
C VAL A 1074 25.35 -14.22 -5.35
N ASP A 1075 25.75 -12.95 -5.34
CA ASP A 1075 26.88 -12.47 -4.55
C ASP A 1075 26.37 -11.82 -3.26
N ARG A 1076 26.87 -12.28 -2.11
CA ARG A 1076 26.50 -11.73 -0.81
C ARG A 1076 27.53 -10.70 -0.39
N LEU A 1077 27.08 -9.46 -0.18
CA LEU A 1077 27.94 -8.38 0.30
C LEU A 1077 28.14 -8.46 1.82
N PRO A 1078 29.29 -7.98 2.33
CA PRO A 1078 29.48 -7.74 3.76
C PRO A 1078 28.38 -6.85 4.34
N SER A 1079 28.09 -7.01 5.63
CA SER A 1079 27.00 -6.30 6.31
C SER A 1079 27.12 -4.76 6.34
N ASN A 1080 28.29 -4.22 6.01
CA ASN A 1080 28.62 -2.80 5.96
C ASN A 1080 29.01 -2.32 4.55
N ALA A 1081 28.58 -3.04 3.52
CA ALA A 1081 28.86 -2.71 2.12
C ALA A 1081 27.56 -2.59 1.32
N GLU A 1082 27.51 -1.58 0.46
CA GLU A 1082 26.42 -1.35 -0.48
C GLU A 1082 26.92 -1.59 -1.92
N PRO A 1083 26.09 -2.15 -2.81
CA PRO A 1083 26.46 -2.28 -4.21
C PRO A 1083 26.45 -0.92 -4.91
N ASP A 1084 27.43 -0.70 -5.78
CA ASP A 1084 27.38 0.42 -6.74
C ASP A 1084 26.38 0.10 -7.85
N THR A 1085 25.18 0.66 -7.76
CA THR A 1085 24.09 0.44 -8.72
C THR A 1085 24.43 0.97 -10.11
N ASP A 1086 25.24 2.03 -10.23
CA ASP A 1086 25.63 2.57 -11.53
C ASP A 1086 26.52 1.58 -12.30
N SER A 1087 27.41 0.88 -11.60
CA SER A 1087 28.21 -0.22 -12.16
C SER A 1087 27.34 -1.40 -12.61
N LEU A 1088 26.32 -1.78 -11.83
CA LEU A 1088 25.38 -2.85 -12.22
C LEU A 1088 24.53 -2.46 -13.44
N GLU A 1089 24.06 -1.22 -13.46
CA GLU A 1089 23.30 -0.65 -14.58
C GLU A 1089 24.15 -0.60 -15.87
N ALA A 1090 25.44 -0.30 -15.75
CA ALA A 1090 26.38 -0.37 -16.87
C ALA A 1090 26.54 -1.79 -17.43
N LEU A 1091 26.53 -2.82 -16.56
CA LEU A 1091 26.58 -4.22 -16.99
C LEU A 1091 25.29 -4.65 -17.72
N VAL A 1092 24.12 -4.14 -17.30
CA VAL A 1092 22.85 -4.34 -18.02
C VAL A 1092 22.88 -3.67 -19.39
N LYS A 1093 23.28 -2.39 -19.44
CA LYS A 1093 23.37 -1.61 -20.70
C LYS A 1093 24.35 -2.22 -21.71
N THR A 1094 25.40 -2.88 -21.23
CA THR A 1094 26.38 -3.57 -22.08
C THR A 1094 25.97 -5.00 -22.44
N GLY A 1095 24.85 -5.51 -21.90
CA GLY A 1095 24.33 -6.85 -22.15
C GLY A 1095 25.17 -7.97 -21.52
N VAL A 1096 26.06 -7.64 -20.58
CA VAL A 1096 26.85 -8.63 -19.83
C VAL A 1096 25.96 -9.39 -18.84
N VAL A 1097 24.97 -8.70 -18.26
CA VAL A 1097 23.87 -9.29 -17.49
C VAL A 1097 22.54 -8.80 -18.06
N SER A 1098 21.48 -9.60 -17.96
CA SER A 1098 20.15 -9.23 -18.45
C SER A 1098 19.40 -8.31 -17.49
N CYS A 1099 19.59 -8.51 -16.19
CA CYS A 1099 18.98 -7.74 -15.11
C CYS A 1099 19.80 -7.93 -13.81
N TYR A 1100 19.57 -7.08 -12.83
CA TYR A 1100 20.05 -7.25 -11.46
C TYR A 1100 18.93 -6.93 -10.47
N LEU A 1101 19.06 -7.44 -9.24
CA LEU A 1101 18.19 -7.14 -8.12
C LEU A 1101 19.06 -6.82 -6.92
N VAL A 1102 18.85 -5.64 -6.33
CA VAL A 1102 19.36 -5.28 -5.01
C VAL A 1102 18.15 -5.17 -4.10
N PRO A 1103 17.98 -6.07 -3.11
CA PRO A 1103 16.83 -6.06 -2.21
C PRO A 1103 16.83 -4.89 -1.23
#